data_AF-A0A7V2SJE8-F1
#
_entry.id   AF-A0A7V2SJE8-F1
#
_cell.length_a   1.000
_cell.length_b   1.000
_cell.length_c   1.000
_cell.angle_alpha   90.00
_cell.angle_beta   90.00
_cell.angle_gamma   90.00
#
_symmetry.space_group_name_H-M   'P 1'
#
loop_
_entity.id
_entity.type
_entity.pdbx_description
1 polymer ?
#
loop_
_entity_poly.entity_id
_entity_poly.type
_entity_poly.pdbx_seq_one_letter_code
_entity_poly.pdbx_strand_id
1 'polypeptide(L)'
;REWIGLELAIGFAQYVDRNIAYDHDVRQVLADAAIYMVPCANPDGFEYSRNHFSFWRKNRRQNADGSYGVDLNRNFPIGFVKSKNPASNVYGGPEPFSEPETRALRDFVESHPNIAIALDYHSQGNVFFPAHDFRHEDTTDTTDMNVLCANMAEEIRKISDREYGIHQGKPPTKLISGSGREFYYSKGILATVVEVGTRNISDYLDDMIEHIREHIPALIAALKEVPNYAKEGLMPRPENFRATFVGKDTVTLEWEPYPCGEGEEIYFEIYRSRREKSYCRPFNLMGLTQANRYADANLWSDTAYFYHIRAVDKRSGRKSPFAPVLAVRTSVSEDEFHRTYFPLPDKTGYVAQKAKDNAAHFGVNSLFVGVNETKGISYAMLSFPLKTIPENAKIKHARLRLYPLNRVGVTVEKYGEWDAGIVEPESVRDITKFDEVDKARIRSYVGRPTPSNHLTQGIWRSWDFSEIECRELQKCIGDKAVIFRIEGPKTLPVGRTSQMMQWDLGYGKFGGGLAFRPQLEITYTLAPNTMELFPRQSYTVSAEGVEEGKILAGFDAKGRKIYATFDVELGSLPDWEFMQITRAYVILKPVNVYAKENIRFHLEMIDANTERNYEAIKNRQIIENIGYDVSVSELKNQEQIFLFDSYAIQELGNRLRDKKSIAFLLRPSAAQKLVKNSVVEWHSSHPEFTPKLVIEYLHKRRRPVAPVSDLKYKIENGKIKLTWKNPSDKDFKGVFVIKNPFRKPINPYDGDKLYGGPDNWTFDDFGALDVKKYYAVFTYDDVPNFSEPVILEYRPRK
;
A
#
# COMPACT_ATOMS: atom_id res chain seq x y z
N ARG A 1 -34.23 -7.83 -16.29
CA ARG A 1 -33.38 -6.76 -16.88
C ARG A 1 -31.88 -7.07 -16.89
N GLU A 2 -31.31 -7.82 -15.94
CA GLU A 2 -29.87 -8.11 -15.86
C GLU A 2 -29.57 -9.44 -16.59
N TRP A 3 -29.66 -9.42 -17.92
CA TRP A 3 -29.72 -10.65 -18.73
C TRP A 3 -28.40 -11.44 -18.77
N ILE A 4 -27.26 -10.77 -18.62
CA ILE A 4 -25.93 -11.38 -18.67
C ILE A 4 -25.75 -12.51 -17.64
N GLY A 5 -26.37 -12.42 -16.45
CA GLY A 5 -26.27 -13.47 -15.43
C GLY A 5 -26.86 -14.81 -15.91
N LEU A 6 -27.99 -14.76 -16.62
CA LEU A 6 -28.64 -15.95 -17.18
C LEU A 6 -27.79 -16.57 -18.29
N GLU A 7 -27.31 -15.72 -19.20
CA GLU A 7 -26.50 -16.15 -20.35
C GLU A 7 -25.14 -16.68 -19.94
N LEU A 8 -24.54 -16.13 -18.87
CA LEU A 8 -23.31 -16.65 -18.29
C LEU A 8 -23.52 -18.06 -17.71
N ALA A 9 -24.61 -18.29 -16.98
CA ALA A 9 -24.91 -19.61 -16.43
C ALA A 9 -25.05 -20.66 -17.55
N ILE A 10 -25.84 -20.36 -18.58
CA ILE A 10 -26.04 -21.25 -19.73
C ILE A 10 -24.72 -21.44 -20.50
N GLY A 11 -23.97 -20.36 -20.74
CA GLY A 11 -22.68 -20.39 -21.43
C GLY A 11 -21.64 -21.24 -20.70
N PHE A 12 -21.60 -21.16 -19.37
CA PHE A 12 -20.72 -22.01 -18.56
C PHE A 12 -21.13 -23.47 -18.61
N ALA A 13 -22.43 -23.79 -18.55
CA ALA A 13 -22.92 -25.17 -18.69
C ALA A 13 -22.55 -25.76 -20.06
N GLN A 14 -22.72 -25.00 -21.14
CA GLN A 14 -22.30 -25.40 -22.49
C GLN A 14 -20.79 -25.57 -22.60
N TYR A 15 -20.02 -24.71 -21.93
CA TYR A 15 -18.57 -24.85 -21.88
C TYR A 15 -18.18 -26.16 -21.18
N VAL A 16 -18.76 -26.46 -20.02
CA VAL A 16 -18.49 -27.72 -19.30
C VAL A 16 -18.81 -28.94 -20.17
N ASP A 17 -20.02 -29.01 -20.74
CA ASP A 17 -20.46 -30.13 -21.58
C ASP A 17 -19.50 -30.38 -22.77
N ARG A 18 -19.08 -29.30 -23.45
CA ARG A 18 -18.15 -29.42 -24.57
C ARG A 18 -16.75 -29.83 -24.14
N ASN A 19 -16.26 -29.35 -22.99
CA ASN A 19 -14.85 -29.45 -22.63
C ASN A 19 -14.51 -30.60 -21.67
N ILE A 20 -15.48 -31.19 -20.97
CA ILE A 20 -15.25 -32.25 -19.96
C ILE A 20 -14.46 -33.47 -20.49
N ALA A 21 -14.58 -33.76 -21.79
CA ALA A 21 -13.91 -34.89 -22.44
C ALA A 21 -12.39 -34.67 -22.66
N TYR A 22 -11.89 -33.44 -22.65
CA TYR A 22 -10.49 -33.14 -23.00
C TYR A 22 -9.80 -32.10 -22.10
N ASP A 23 -10.54 -31.24 -21.40
CA ASP A 23 -9.98 -30.28 -20.46
C ASP A 23 -9.77 -30.93 -19.09
N HIS A 24 -8.51 -31.09 -18.71
CA HIS A 24 -8.10 -31.67 -17.44
C HIS A 24 -8.60 -30.85 -16.24
N ASP A 25 -8.57 -29.51 -16.33
CA ASP A 25 -9.00 -28.64 -15.25
C ASP A 25 -10.50 -28.77 -15.00
N VAL A 26 -11.31 -28.79 -16.06
CA VAL A 26 -12.76 -28.99 -15.96
C VAL A 26 -13.07 -30.36 -15.35
N ARG A 27 -12.40 -31.42 -15.81
CA ARG A 27 -12.61 -32.77 -15.29
C ARG A 27 -12.24 -32.87 -13.80
N GLN A 28 -11.09 -32.33 -13.42
CA GLN A 28 -10.63 -32.41 -12.04
C GLN A 28 -11.54 -31.61 -11.11
N VAL A 29 -11.93 -30.41 -11.51
CA VAL A 29 -12.88 -29.60 -10.73
C VAL A 29 -14.20 -30.33 -10.49
N LEU A 30 -14.74 -31.02 -11.49
CA LEU A 30 -15.99 -31.78 -11.34
C LEU A 30 -15.84 -33.08 -10.57
N ALA A 31 -14.61 -33.60 -10.45
CA ALA A 31 -14.31 -34.72 -9.56
C ALA A 31 -14.28 -34.29 -8.09
N ASP A 32 -13.80 -33.06 -7.84
CA ASP A 32 -13.57 -32.54 -6.49
C ASP A 32 -14.73 -31.65 -5.95
N ALA A 33 -15.63 -31.17 -6.82
CA ALA A 33 -16.71 -30.26 -6.47
C ALA A 33 -18.01 -30.53 -7.25
N ALA A 34 -19.15 -30.34 -6.56
CA ALA A 34 -20.48 -30.32 -7.18
C ALA A 34 -20.88 -28.88 -7.55
N ILE A 35 -21.50 -28.72 -8.72
CA ILE A 35 -21.99 -27.42 -9.21
C ILE A 35 -23.51 -27.40 -9.19
N TYR A 36 -24.07 -26.48 -8.41
CA TYR A 36 -25.49 -26.16 -8.44
C TYR A 36 -25.69 -24.83 -9.15
N MET A 37 -26.53 -24.82 -10.17
CA MET A 37 -26.73 -23.65 -11.02
C MET A 37 -28.21 -23.33 -11.11
N VAL A 38 -28.58 -22.09 -10.81
CA VAL A 38 -29.93 -21.55 -10.97
C VAL A 38 -29.87 -20.47 -12.05
N PRO A 39 -30.09 -20.79 -13.33
CA PRO A 39 -29.91 -19.84 -14.42
C PRO A 39 -30.84 -18.63 -14.30
N CYS A 40 -32.09 -18.83 -13.84
CA CYS A 40 -33.06 -17.75 -13.69
C CYS A 40 -33.78 -17.83 -12.35
N ALA A 41 -33.38 -16.97 -11.40
CA ALA A 41 -34.04 -16.85 -10.10
C ALA A 41 -35.35 -16.05 -10.12
N ASN A 42 -35.66 -15.34 -11.21
CA ASN A 42 -36.87 -14.52 -11.38
C ASN A 42 -37.49 -14.75 -12.78
N PRO A 43 -38.11 -15.92 -13.03
CA PRO A 43 -38.61 -16.28 -14.36
C PRO A 43 -39.71 -15.32 -14.85
N ASP A 44 -40.67 -14.95 -14.00
CA ASP A 44 -41.76 -14.05 -14.40
C ASP A 44 -41.26 -12.63 -14.72
N GLY A 45 -40.33 -12.12 -13.90
CA GLY A 45 -39.72 -10.81 -14.12
C GLY A 45 -38.83 -10.80 -15.37
N PHE A 46 -38.15 -11.91 -15.66
CA PHE A 46 -37.40 -12.08 -16.90
C PHE A 46 -38.34 -12.03 -18.11
N GLU A 47 -39.44 -12.80 -18.09
CA GLU A 47 -40.40 -12.83 -19.19
C GLU A 47 -41.05 -11.47 -19.45
N TYR A 48 -41.43 -10.77 -18.38
CA TYR A 48 -41.95 -9.42 -18.50
C TYR A 48 -40.91 -8.44 -19.08
N SER A 49 -39.64 -8.62 -18.73
CA SER A 49 -38.56 -7.79 -19.28
C SER A 49 -38.34 -8.01 -20.76
N ARG A 50 -38.54 -9.23 -21.27
CA ARG A 50 -38.39 -9.52 -22.70
C ARG A 50 -39.53 -8.95 -23.55
N ASN A 51 -40.76 -9.06 -23.05
CA ASN A 51 -41.95 -8.81 -23.87
C ASN A 51 -42.62 -7.45 -23.64
N HIS A 52 -42.38 -6.80 -22.48
CA HIS A 52 -43.13 -5.60 -22.10
C HIS A 52 -42.25 -4.43 -21.68
N PHE A 53 -41.34 -4.62 -20.71
CA PHE A 53 -40.48 -3.54 -20.22
C PHE A 53 -39.09 -4.04 -19.82
N SER A 54 -38.13 -3.82 -20.70
CA SER A 54 -36.75 -4.32 -20.58
C SER A 54 -36.05 -3.96 -19.26
N PHE A 55 -36.38 -2.82 -18.65
CA PHE A 55 -35.81 -2.38 -17.37
C PHE A 55 -36.55 -2.90 -16.12
N TRP A 56 -37.54 -3.79 -16.28
CA TRP A 56 -38.21 -4.42 -15.14
C TRP A 56 -37.24 -5.30 -14.31
N ARG A 57 -37.22 -5.06 -12.99
CA ARG A 57 -36.30 -5.73 -12.03
C ARG A 57 -37.00 -6.71 -11.10
N LYS A 58 -38.15 -6.31 -10.54
CA LYS A 58 -38.86 -7.07 -9.49
C LYS A 58 -39.45 -8.37 -10.04
N ASN A 59 -40.01 -9.23 -9.20
CA ASN A 59 -40.89 -10.30 -9.69
C ASN A 59 -42.24 -9.74 -10.18
N ARG A 60 -43.22 -10.60 -10.46
CA ARG A 60 -44.54 -10.20 -11.01
C ARG A 60 -45.72 -10.38 -10.08
N ARG A 61 -45.49 -10.57 -8.77
CA ARG A 61 -46.54 -10.59 -7.76
C ARG A 61 -47.47 -9.37 -7.88
N GLN A 62 -48.77 -9.57 -7.90
CA GLN A 62 -49.73 -8.48 -7.72
C GLN A 62 -49.86 -8.16 -6.22
N ASN A 63 -49.55 -6.92 -5.84
CA ASN A 63 -49.66 -6.45 -4.46
C ASN A 63 -51.09 -5.98 -4.16
N ALA A 64 -51.44 -5.90 -2.88
CA ALA A 64 -52.79 -5.51 -2.44
C ALA A 64 -53.22 -4.11 -2.90
N ASP A 65 -52.27 -3.21 -3.17
CA ASP A 65 -52.51 -1.86 -3.68
C ASP A 65 -52.60 -1.80 -5.22
N GLY A 66 -52.57 -2.94 -5.89
CA GLY A 66 -52.59 -3.05 -7.35
C GLY A 66 -51.23 -2.81 -8.02
N SER A 67 -50.19 -2.43 -7.27
CA SER A 67 -48.83 -2.38 -7.80
C SER A 67 -48.29 -3.80 -8.05
N TYR A 68 -47.20 -3.90 -8.81
CA TYR A 68 -46.59 -5.19 -9.13
C TYR A 68 -45.16 -5.31 -8.59
N GLY A 69 -44.85 -6.50 -8.11
CA GLY A 69 -43.52 -7.03 -7.88
C GLY A 69 -42.91 -6.69 -6.52
N VAL A 70 -42.02 -7.59 -6.10
CA VAL A 70 -41.08 -7.49 -4.98
C VAL A 70 -39.65 -7.59 -5.52
N ASP A 71 -38.73 -6.78 -4.99
CA ASP A 71 -37.30 -6.93 -5.26
C ASP A 71 -36.79 -8.16 -4.48
N LEU A 72 -36.55 -9.25 -5.20
CA LEU A 72 -36.13 -10.51 -4.61
C LEU A 72 -34.82 -10.36 -3.82
N ASN A 73 -33.93 -9.46 -4.25
CA ASN A 73 -32.67 -9.20 -3.55
C ASN A 73 -32.82 -8.22 -2.36
N ARG A 74 -34.06 -7.98 -1.91
CA ARG A 74 -34.41 -7.29 -0.65
C ARG A 74 -35.35 -8.13 0.22
N ASN A 75 -35.65 -9.37 -0.18
CA ASN A 75 -36.65 -10.25 0.44
C ASN A 75 -36.03 -11.35 1.34
N PHE A 76 -34.71 -11.35 1.58
CA PHE A 76 -34.05 -12.29 2.49
C PHE A 76 -34.04 -11.78 3.94
N PRO A 77 -33.85 -12.65 4.96
CA PRO A 77 -34.09 -12.31 6.36
C PRO A 77 -33.00 -11.42 6.98
N ILE A 78 -31.76 -11.50 6.49
CA ILE A 78 -30.64 -10.81 7.14
C ILE A 78 -30.69 -9.32 6.78
N GLY A 79 -30.89 -8.48 7.80
CA GLY A 79 -31.02 -7.03 7.64
C GLY A 79 -32.32 -6.58 6.95
N PHE A 80 -33.33 -7.44 6.82
CA PHE A 80 -34.59 -7.11 6.15
C PHE A 80 -35.22 -5.81 6.68
N VAL A 81 -35.60 -4.91 5.78
CA VAL A 81 -36.29 -3.66 6.13
C VAL A 81 -37.66 -3.63 5.45
N LYS A 82 -38.72 -3.61 6.25
CA LYS A 82 -40.09 -3.49 5.74
C LYS A 82 -40.34 -2.11 5.14
N SER A 83 -40.50 -2.05 3.82
CA SER A 83 -40.92 -0.84 3.11
C SER A 83 -42.45 -0.76 3.07
N LYS A 84 -43.00 0.45 3.25
CA LYS A 84 -44.44 0.71 3.14
C LYS A 84 -44.90 1.12 1.74
N ASN A 85 -43.97 1.22 0.79
CA ASN A 85 -44.26 1.63 -0.58
C ASN A 85 -44.02 0.44 -1.55
N PRO A 86 -45.06 -0.33 -1.89
CA PRO A 86 -44.97 -1.42 -2.86
C PRO A 86 -44.55 -0.99 -4.27
N ALA A 87 -44.78 0.28 -4.64
CA ALA A 87 -44.34 0.83 -5.93
C ALA A 87 -42.83 1.10 -6.00
N SER A 88 -42.11 1.04 -4.87
CA SER A 88 -40.65 1.21 -4.87
C SER A 88 -39.93 0.09 -5.64
N ASN A 89 -38.88 0.45 -6.39
CA ASN A 89 -38.02 -0.51 -7.07
C ASN A 89 -37.21 -1.40 -6.13
N VAL A 90 -37.07 -1.01 -4.86
CA VAL A 90 -36.39 -1.75 -3.80
C VAL A 90 -37.38 -2.27 -2.74
N TYR A 91 -38.65 -2.43 -3.10
CA TYR A 91 -39.67 -2.99 -2.21
C TYR A 91 -39.36 -4.46 -1.91
N GLY A 92 -38.93 -4.77 -0.69
CA GLY A 92 -38.57 -6.13 -0.27
C GLY A 92 -39.73 -7.05 0.07
N GLY A 93 -40.99 -6.64 -0.13
CA GLY A 93 -42.15 -7.46 0.21
C GLY A 93 -42.69 -7.22 1.63
N PRO A 94 -43.79 -7.89 2.01
CA PRO A 94 -44.43 -7.73 3.32
C PRO A 94 -43.60 -8.29 4.49
N GLU A 95 -42.79 -9.33 4.24
CA GLU A 95 -41.95 -10.05 5.19
C GLU A 95 -40.83 -10.81 4.45
N PRO A 96 -39.75 -11.23 5.13
CA PRO A 96 -38.72 -12.06 4.52
C PRO A 96 -39.30 -13.36 3.95
N PHE A 97 -38.79 -13.80 2.81
CA PHE A 97 -39.23 -15.01 2.10
C PHE A 97 -40.72 -15.04 1.77
N SER A 98 -41.33 -13.86 1.57
CA SER A 98 -42.72 -13.78 1.14
C SER A 98 -42.94 -14.28 -0.29
N GLU A 99 -41.89 -14.32 -1.11
CA GLU A 99 -41.97 -14.67 -2.52
C GLU A 99 -41.62 -16.17 -2.73
N PRO A 100 -42.36 -16.89 -3.60
CA PRO A 100 -42.08 -18.30 -3.86
C PRO A 100 -40.66 -18.55 -4.38
N GLU A 101 -40.10 -17.62 -5.15
CA GLU A 101 -38.75 -17.71 -5.72
C GLU A 101 -37.67 -17.69 -4.62
N THR A 102 -37.78 -16.79 -3.64
CA THR A 102 -36.80 -16.70 -2.54
C THR A 102 -36.96 -17.83 -1.52
N ARG A 103 -38.17 -18.35 -1.33
CA ARG A 103 -38.38 -19.59 -0.55
C ARG A 103 -37.73 -20.79 -1.20
N ALA A 104 -37.82 -20.92 -2.53
CA ALA A 104 -37.18 -22.02 -3.24
C ALA A 104 -35.65 -21.98 -3.05
N LEU A 105 -35.04 -20.79 -3.16
CA LEU A 105 -33.60 -20.62 -2.87
C LEU A 105 -33.25 -20.93 -1.42
N ARG A 106 -34.07 -20.50 -0.45
CA ARG A 106 -33.90 -20.85 0.98
C ARG A 106 -33.90 -22.36 1.17
N ASP A 107 -34.96 -23.03 0.73
CA ASP A 107 -35.16 -24.47 0.95
C ASP A 107 -34.04 -25.29 0.29
N PHE A 108 -33.57 -24.85 -0.87
CA PHE A 108 -32.42 -25.44 -1.54
C PHE A 108 -31.13 -25.29 -0.71
N VAL A 109 -30.78 -24.06 -0.30
CA VAL A 109 -29.55 -23.80 0.46
C VAL A 109 -29.57 -24.52 1.82
N GLU A 110 -30.72 -24.54 2.50
CA GLU A 110 -30.84 -25.19 3.81
C GLU A 110 -30.78 -26.71 3.74
N SER A 111 -31.19 -27.32 2.62
CA SER A 111 -31.06 -28.77 2.39
C SER A 111 -29.67 -29.20 1.90
N HIS A 112 -28.79 -28.24 1.55
CA HIS A 112 -27.44 -28.51 1.04
C HIS A 112 -26.38 -27.86 1.94
N PRO A 113 -26.17 -28.36 3.17
CA PRO A 113 -25.21 -27.78 4.12
C PRO A 113 -23.76 -27.85 3.64
N ASN A 114 -23.46 -28.65 2.61
CA ASN A 114 -22.17 -28.86 1.98
C ASN A 114 -21.76 -27.74 1.00
N ILE A 115 -22.64 -26.78 0.67
CA ILE A 115 -22.26 -25.63 -0.15
C ILE A 115 -21.16 -24.82 0.56
N ALA A 116 -20.01 -24.65 -0.09
CA ALA A 116 -18.86 -23.92 0.46
C ALA A 116 -18.75 -22.49 -0.08
N ILE A 117 -19.12 -22.29 -1.36
CA ILE A 117 -19.02 -21.00 -2.07
C ILE A 117 -20.36 -20.72 -2.77
N ALA A 118 -20.84 -19.47 -2.70
CA ALA A 118 -22.02 -18.99 -3.42
C ALA A 118 -21.70 -17.70 -4.18
N LEU A 119 -21.94 -17.71 -5.49
CA LEU A 119 -21.77 -16.56 -6.37
C LEU A 119 -23.14 -16.09 -6.86
N ASP A 120 -23.55 -14.90 -6.47
CA ASP A 120 -24.83 -14.29 -6.88
C ASP A 120 -24.56 -13.29 -8.02
N TYR A 121 -24.90 -13.67 -9.26
CA TYR A 121 -24.57 -12.91 -10.46
C TYR A 121 -25.64 -11.85 -10.79
N HIS A 122 -25.22 -10.58 -10.83
CA HIS A 122 -26.01 -9.40 -11.18
C HIS A 122 -25.31 -8.62 -12.30
N SER A 123 -25.91 -7.52 -12.75
CA SER A 123 -25.20 -6.47 -13.47
C SER A 123 -25.71 -5.08 -13.04
N GLN A 124 -24.89 -4.04 -13.05
CA GLN A 124 -23.60 -3.87 -13.72
C GLN A 124 -22.54 -3.25 -12.79
N GLY A 125 -21.26 -3.38 -13.15
CA GLY A 125 -20.22 -2.53 -12.55
C GLY A 125 -18.78 -3.02 -12.61
N ASN A 126 -18.54 -4.28 -13.00
CA ASN A 126 -17.24 -4.94 -12.88
C ASN A 126 -16.74 -4.95 -11.41
N VAL A 127 -17.59 -5.37 -10.49
CA VAL A 127 -17.27 -5.35 -9.04
C VAL A 127 -17.76 -6.64 -8.39
N PHE A 128 -16.92 -7.18 -7.52
CA PHE A 128 -17.30 -8.18 -6.54
C PHE A 128 -17.70 -7.50 -5.23
N PHE A 129 -18.84 -7.92 -4.69
CA PHE A 129 -19.31 -7.47 -3.38
C PHE A 129 -19.37 -8.66 -2.41
N PRO A 130 -18.25 -9.01 -1.73
CA PRO A 130 -18.24 -10.01 -0.66
C PRO A 130 -19.26 -9.73 0.45
N ALA A 131 -19.79 -10.77 1.09
CA ALA A 131 -20.77 -10.66 2.16
C ALA A 131 -20.22 -9.94 3.40
N HIS A 132 -21.12 -9.40 4.23
CA HIS A 132 -20.79 -8.83 5.54
C HIS A 132 -21.87 -9.13 6.56
N ASP A 133 -21.58 -8.89 7.82
CA ASP A 133 -22.52 -9.01 8.94
C ASP A 133 -23.05 -7.65 9.45
N PHE A 134 -22.97 -6.61 8.61
CA PHE A 134 -23.40 -5.23 8.89
C PHE A 134 -22.54 -4.46 9.90
N ARG A 135 -21.50 -5.08 10.47
CA ARG A 135 -20.51 -4.39 11.30
C ARG A 135 -19.45 -3.72 10.42
N HIS A 136 -18.78 -2.72 10.98
CA HIS A 136 -17.62 -2.10 10.34
C HIS A 136 -16.41 -3.03 10.38
N GLU A 137 -16.23 -3.74 11.49
CA GLU A 137 -15.12 -4.68 11.67
C GLU A 137 -15.14 -5.79 10.61
N ASP A 138 -13.94 -6.16 10.19
CA ASP A 138 -13.77 -7.33 9.35
C ASP A 138 -14.02 -8.62 10.13
N THR A 139 -14.72 -9.53 9.47
CA THR A 139 -14.87 -10.90 9.90
C THR A 139 -13.64 -11.69 9.51
N THR A 140 -13.42 -12.80 10.19
CA THR A 140 -12.20 -13.62 10.02
C THR A 140 -12.06 -14.16 8.59
N ASP A 141 -13.17 -14.40 7.90
CA ASP A 141 -13.26 -14.86 6.50
C ASP A 141 -13.29 -13.73 5.44
N THR A 142 -13.22 -12.46 5.84
CA THR A 142 -13.17 -11.34 4.88
C THR A 142 -11.95 -11.45 3.96
N THR A 143 -10.81 -11.91 4.48
CA THR A 143 -9.62 -12.16 3.64
C THR A 143 -9.85 -13.29 2.64
N ASP A 144 -10.52 -14.37 3.05
CA ASP A 144 -10.82 -15.51 2.16
C ASP A 144 -11.71 -15.09 0.99
N MET A 145 -12.81 -14.37 1.27
CA MET A 145 -13.69 -13.87 0.21
C MET A 145 -12.98 -12.84 -0.69
N ASN A 146 -12.16 -11.95 -0.13
CA ASN A 146 -11.40 -10.99 -0.95
C ASN A 146 -10.39 -11.70 -1.86
N VAL A 147 -9.67 -12.72 -1.37
CA VAL A 147 -8.71 -13.48 -2.19
C VAL A 147 -9.44 -14.31 -3.25
N LEU A 148 -10.58 -14.93 -2.94
CA LEU A 148 -11.42 -15.62 -3.91
C LEU A 148 -11.81 -14.68 -5.05
N CYS A 149 -12.40 -13.53 -4.73
CA CYS A 149 -12.79 -12.52 -5.71
C CYS A 149 -11.59 -11.95 -6.49
N ALA A 150 -10.45 -11.75 -5.84
CA ALA A 150 -9.26 -11.22 -6.50
C ALA A 150 -8.65 -12.24 -7.48
N ASN A 151 -8.63 -13.52 -7.11
CA ASN A 151 -8.20 -14.61 -7.99
C ASN A 151 -9.12 -14.72 -9.22
N MET A 152 -10.44 -14.58 -9.03
CA MET A 152 -11.41 -14.49 -10.13
C MET A 152 -11.17 -13.26 -11.02
N ALA A 153 -10.98 -12.08 -10.41
CA ALA A 153 -10.71 -10.84 -11.12
C ALA A 153 -9.44 -10.91 -11.99
N GLU A 154 -8.41 -11.62 -11.51
CA GLU A 154 -7.19 -11.83 -12.28
C GLU A 154 -7.41 -12.72 -13.51
N GLU A 155 -8.24 -13.77 -13.42
CA GLU A 155 -8.57 -14.58 -14.58
C GLU A 155 -9.39 -13.79 -15.62
N ILE A 156 -10.31 -12.93 -15.16
CA ILE A 156 -11.04 -12.01 -16.05
C ILE A 156 -10.06 -11.09 -16.79
N ARG A 157 -9.14 -10.46 -16.05
CA ARG A 157 -8.15 -9.52 -16.60
C ARG A 157 -7.28 -10.16 -17.68
N LYS A 158 -6.90 -11.44 -17.52
CA LYS A 158 -6.10 -12.16 -18.54
C LYS A 158 -6.82 -12.34 -19.88
N ILE A 159 -8.16 -12.34 -19.89
CA ILE A 159 -8.95 -12.56 -21.10
C ILE A 159 -9.29 -11.24 -21.80
N SER A 160 -9.80 -10.26 -21.07
CA SER A 160 -10.37 -9.04 -21.66
C SER A 160 -9.64 -7.75 -21.29
N ASP A 161 -8.58 -7.86 -20.47
CA ASP A 161 -7.89 -6.75 -19.82
C ASP A 161 -8.82 -5.88 -18.94
N ARG A 162 -9.97 -6.43 -18.53
CA ARG A 162 -10.92 -5.74 -17.66
C ARG A 162 -10.55 -5.95 -16.20
N GLU A 163 -10.48 -4.86 -15.43
CA GLU A 163 -10.33 -4.98 -13.99
C GLU A 163 -11.68 -5.13 -13.32
N TYR A 164 -11.76 -6.06 -12.36
CA TYR A 164 -12.86 -6.16 -11.42
C TYR A 164 -12.38 -5.75 -10.04
N GLY A 165 -13.11 -4.85 -9.39
CA GLY A 165 -12.76 -4.40 -8.05
C GLY A 165 -13.54 -5.14 -6.97
N ILE A 166 -13.13 -4.95 -5.71
CA ILE A 166 -13.65 -5.73 -4.58
C ILE A 166 -14.08 -4.77 -3.47
N HIS A 167 -15.38 -4.75 -3.20
CA HIS A 167 -15.98 -3.80 -2.27
C HIS A 167 -17.03 -4.48 -1.39
N GLN A 168 -16.79 -4.58 -0.09
CA GLN A 168 -17.73 -5.30 0.79
C GLN A 168 -19.03 -4.51 1.04
N GLY A 169 -18.97 -3.17 1.09
CA GLY A 169 -20.18 -2.34 1.29
C GLY A 169 -20.59 -2.15 2.75
N LYS A 170 -19.62 -2.11 3.66
CA LYS A 170 -19.80 -1.95 5.12
C LYS A 170 -19.93 -0.48 5.53
N PRO A 171 -20.37 -0.17 6.78
CA PRO A 171 -20.34 1.20 7.28
C PRO A 171 -18.94 1.80 7.09
N PRO A 172 -18.82 3.11 6.80
CA PRO A 172 -19.88 4.12 6.79
C PRO A 172 -20.67 4.20 5.47
N THR A 173 -20.40 3.30 4.52
CA THR A 173 -21.20 3.24 3.29
C THR A 173 -22.65 2.85 3.61
N LYS A 174 -23.59 3.26 2.76
CA LYS A 174 -25.00 2.93 2.96
C LYS A 174 -25.20 1.42 2.75
N LEU A 175 -25.62 0.73 3.80
CA LEU A 175 -25.84 -0.71 3.80
C LEU A 175 -26.94 -1.11 2.82
N ILE A 176 -26.66 -2.14 2.03
CA ILE A 176 -27.66 -2.92 1.30
C ILE A 176 -28.05 -4.09 2.20
N SER A 177 -29.34 -4.37 2.32
CA SER A 177 -29.83 -5.38 3.26
C SER A 177 -30.98 -6.19 2.69
N GLY A 178 -31.28 -7.33 3.30
CA GLY A 178 -32.26 -8.29 2.81
C GLY A 178 -31.84 -9.00 1.52
N SER A 179 -30.53 -9.12 1.26
CA SER A 179 -29.99 -9.74 0.05
C SER A 179 -29.72 -11.24 0.23
N GLY A 180 -29.66 -11.99 -0.88
CA GLY A 180 -29.34 -13.42 -0.86
C GLY A 180 -27.93 -13.69 -0.30
N ARG A 181 -26.97 -12.81 -0.64
CA ARG A 181 -25.57 -12.87 -0.21
C ARG A 181 -25.41 -12.99 1.31
N GLU A 182 -26.07 -12.12 2.09
CA GLU A 182 -25.97 -12.19 3.56
C GLU A 182 -26.63 -13.45 4.13
N PHE A 183 -27.74 -13.90 3.51
CA PHE A 183 -28.38 -15.14 3.92
C PHE A 183 -27.47 -16.35 3.69
N TYR A 184 -26.84 -16.47 2.51
CA TYR A 184 -25.89 -17.55 2.24
C TYR A 184 -24.71 -17.49 3.21
N TYR A 185 -24.16 -16.31 3.44
CA TYR A 185 -23.10 -16.08 4.40
C TYR A 185 -23.45 -16.53 5.82
N SER A 186 -24.69 -16.25 6.28
CA SER A 186 -25.17 -16.70 7.58
C SER A 186 -25.23 -18.23 7.76
N LYS A 187 -25.13 -19.00 6.66
CA LYS A 187 -25.06 -20.47 6.66
C LYS A 187 -23.61 -21.01 6.64
N GLY A 188 -22.62 -20.13 6.80
CA GLY A 188 -21.19 -20.46 6.76
C GLY A 188 -20.63 -20.66 5.35
N ILE A 189 -21.24 -19.99 4.36
CA ILE A 189 -20.85 -20.07 2.94
C ILE A 189 -20.02 -18.82 2.60
N LEU A 190 -18.91 -18.97 1.87
CA LEU A 190 -18.23 -17.82 1.27
C LEU A 190 -19.12 -17.25 0.16
N ALA A 191 -19.74 -16.10 0.41
CA ALA A 191 -20.75 -15.54 -0.48
C ALA A 191 -20.33 -14.18 -1.04
N THR A 192 -20.48 -14.00 -2.35
CA THR A 192 -20.26 -12.71 -3.01
C THR A 192 -21.31 -12.46 -4.08
N VAL A 193 -21.70 -11.19 -4.22
CA VAL A 193 -22.37 -10.73 -5.44
C VAL A 193 -21.30 -10.43 -6.50
N VAL A 194 -21.58 -10.75 -7.75
CA VAL A 194 -20.74 -10.45 -8.91
C VAL A 194 -21.52 -9.54 -9.84
N GLU A 195 -21.15 -8.26 -9.93
CA GLU A 195 -21.74 -7.31 -10.88
C GLU A 195 -20.98 -7.37 -12.20
N VAL A 196 -21.55 -8.05 -13.19
CA VAL A 196 -20.90 -8.33 -14.48
C VAL A 196 -21.09 -7.18 -15.45
N GLY A 197 -20.00 -6.85 -16.15
CA GLY A 197 -20.03 -5.94 -17.27
C GLY A 197 -20.38 -4.50 -16.90
N THR A 198 -20.61 -3.70 -17.92
CA THR A 198 -20.79 -2.24 -17.79
C THR A 198 -22.21 -1.79 -18.07
N ARG A 199 -23.10 -2.73 -18.43
CA ARG A 199 -24.50 -2.51 -18.81
C ARG A 199 -25.43 -3.51 -18.12
N ASN A 200 -26.62 -3.05 -17.72
CA ASN A 200 -27.67 -3.93 -17.20
C ASN A 200 -28.17 -4.87 -18.30
N ILE A 201 -28.36 -4.31 -19.51
CA ILE A 201 -28.72 -5.04 -20.72
C ILE A 201 -27.53 -4.93 -21.67
N SER A 202 -26.65 -5.93 -21.62
CA SER A 202 -25.58 -6.10 -22.61
C SER A 202 -26.18 -6.48 -23.96
N ASP A 203 -25.55 -6.02 -25.04
CA ASP A 203 -25.89 -6.53 -26.37
C ASP A 203 -25.10 -7.82 -26.58
N TYR A 204 -25.75 -8.86 -27.10
CA TYR A 204 -25.13 -10.18 -27.23
C TYR A 204 -23.85 -10.13 -28.07
N LEU A 205 -23.86 -9.36 -29.18
CA LEU A 205 -22.75 -9.29 -30.12
C LEU A 205 -21.71 -8.22 -29.76
N ASP A 206 -22.09 -7.18 -29.00
CA ASP A 206 -21.13 -6.14 -28.59
C ASP A 206 -20.22 -6.60 -27.45
N ASP A 207 -20.80 -6.99 -26.31
CA ASP A 207 -20.07 -7.15 -25.04
C ASP A 207 -20.43 -8.42 -24.27
N MET A 208 -21.62 -9.00 -24.46
CA MET A 208 -22.05 -10.17 -23.69
C MET A 208 -21.15 -11.40 -23.89
N ILE A 209 -20.74 -11.70 -25.12
CA ILE A 209 -19.84 -12.83 -25.39
C ILE A 209 -18.47 -12.63 -24.72
N GLU A 210 -17.93 -11.40 -24.71
CA GLU A 210 -16.67 -11.09 -24.02
C GLU A 210 -16.84 -11.34 -22.50
N HIS A 211 -17.96 -10.88 -21.91
CA HIS A 211 -18.30 -11.11 -20.51
C HIS A 211 -18.47 -12.60 -20.17
N ILE A 212 -19.08 -13.40 -21.03
CA ILE A 212 -19.19 -14.85 -20.80
C ILE A 212 -17.79 -15.47 -20.83
N ARG A 213 -16.99 -15.16 -21.86
CA ARG A 213 -15.65 -15.73 -22.03
C ARG A 213 -14.67 -15.36 -20.91
N GLU A 214 -14.72 -14.13 -20.41
CA GLU A 214 -13.84 -13.68 -19.32
C GLU A 214 -14.18 -14.34 -17.97
N HIS A 215 -15.46 -14.66 -17.74
CA HIS A 215 -15.92 -15.28 -16.49
C HIS A 215 -15.76 -16.80 -16.44
N ILE A 216 -15.68 -17.51 -17.58
CA ILE A 216 -15.43 -18.96 -17.61
C ILE A 216 -14.18 -19.37 -16.80
N PRO A 217 -12.97 -18.83 -17.07
CA PRO A 217 -11.79 -19.20 -16.30
C PRO A 217 -11.86 -18.70 -14.85
N ALA A 218 -12.57 -17.61 -14.58
CA ALA A 218 -12.81 -17.12 -13.22
C ALA A 218 -13.68 -18.09 -12.41
N LEU A 219 -14.74 -18.65 -13.00
CA LEU A 219 -15.57 -19.69 -12.39
C LEU A 219 -14.77 -20.96 -12.12
N ILE A 220 -13.95 -21.41 -13.07
CA ILE A 220 -13.04 -22.56 -12.86
C ILE A 220 -12.09 -22.28 -11.69
N ALA A 221 -11.52 -21.09 -11.61
CA ALA A 221 -10.64 -20.70 -10.50
C ALA A 221 -11.36 -20.71 -9.13
N ALA A 222 -12.62 -20.27 -9.07
CA ALA A 222 -13.41 -20.33 -7.84
C ALA A 222 -13.75 -21.78 -7.45
N LEU A 223 -14.10 -22.63 -8.42
CA LEU A 223 -14.42 -24.03 -8.17
C LEU A 223 -13.22 -24.83 -7.66
N LYS A 224 -12.00 -24.53 -8.15
CA LYS A 224 -10.75 -25.13 -7.64
C LYS A 224 -10.50 -24.86 -6.14
N GLU A 225 -11.14 -23.84 -5.56
CA GLU A 225 -11.02 -23.53 -4.13
C GLU A 225 -12.07 -24.25 -3.26
N VAL A 226 -13.12 -24.84 -3.85
CA VAL A 226 -14.19 -25.52 -3.09
C VAL A 226 -13.66 -26.57 -2.09
N PRO A 227 -12.71 -27.46 -2.43
CA PRO A 227 -12.19 -28.45 -1.49
C PRO A 227 -11.48 -27.84 -0.25
N ASN A 228 -10.95 -26.62 -0.39
CA ASN A 228 -10.24 -25.90 0.69
C ASN A 228 -11.21 -25.28 1.70
N TYR A 229 -12.49 -25.11 1.33
CA TYR A 229 -13.53 -24.53 2.18
C TYR A 229 -14.69 -25.51 2.47
N ALA A 230 -14.53 -26.78 2.09
CA ALA A 230 -15.45 -27.83 2.49
C ALA A 230 -15.50 -27.91 4.03
N LYS A 231 -16.71 -27.90 4.60
CA LYS A 231 -16.90 -27.91 6.06
C LYS A 231 -16.28 -29.14 6.73
N GLU A 232 -16.28 -30.27 6.02
CA GLU A 232 -15.65 -31.50 6.48
C GLU A 232 -14.13 -31.49 6.20
N GLY A 233 -13.35 -31.74 7.25
CA GLY A 233 -11.89 -31.72 7.18
C GLY A 233 -11.30 -30.34 6.85
N LEU A 234 -12.02 -29.26 7.17
CA LEU A 234 -11.51 -27.89 7.02
C LEU A 234 -10.24 -27.73 7.86
N MET A 235 -9.13 -27.43 7.19
CA MET A 235 -7.86 -27.18 7.87
C MET A 235 -7.93 -25.87 8.68
N PRO A 236 -7.32 -25.81 9.88
CA PRO A 236 -7.29 -24.58 10.67
C PRO A 236 -6.50 -23.48 9.95
N ARG A 237 -6.87 -22.21 10.14
CA ARG A 237 -6.09 -21.10 9.60
C ARG A 237 -4.82 -20.85 10.42
N PRO A 238 -3.75 -20.30 9.84
CA PRO A 238 -2.63 -19.77 10.62
C PRO A 238 -3.11 -18.66 11.57
N GLU A 239 -2.78 -18.77 12.85
CA GLU A 239 -3.20 -17.82 13.87
C GLU A 239 -2.12 -16.77 14.17
N ASN A 240 -2.56 -15.58 14.60
CA ASN A 240 -1.68 -14.49 15.03
C ASN A 240 -0.62 -14.08 13.99
N PHE A 241 -0.95 -14.21 12.69
CA PHE A 241 -0.09 -13.74 11.61
C PHE A 241 0.16 -12.24 11.73
N ARG A 242 1.42 -11.87 11.97
CA ARG A 242 1.84 -10.49 12.28
C ARG A 242 3.24 -10.20 11.75
N ALA A 243 3.56 -8.92 11.61
CA ALA A 243 4.94 -8.48 11.49
C ALA A 243 5.58 -8.39 12.88
N THR A 244 6.86 -8.72 12.99
CA THR A 244 7.69 -8.49 14.21
C THR A 244 8.81 -7.49 13.99
N PHE A 245 9.14 -7.20 12.73
CA PHE A 245 10.06 -6.13 12.35
C PHE A 245 9.65 -5.54 11.00
N VAL A 246 9.69 -4.22 10.89
CA VAL A 246 9.45 -3.47 9.64
C VAL A 246 10.60 -2.48 9.50
N GLY A 247 11.52 -2.77 8.60
CA GLY A 247 12.63 -1.89 8.21
C GLY A 247 12.32 -1.12 6.93
N LYS A 248 13.36 -0.49 6.37
CA LYS A 248 13.26 0.23 5.08
C LYS A 248 13.17 -0.69 3.87
N ASP A 249 13.76 -1.89 3.95
CA ASP A 249 13.90 -2.83 2.84
C ASP A 249 13.57 -4.27 3.23
N THR A 250 13.11 -4.47 4.46
CA THR A 250 12.96 -5.77 5.08
C THR A 250 11.74 -5.81 6.00
N VAL A 251 11.01 -6.92 5.98
CA VAL A 251 9.90 -7.20 6.90
C VAL A 251 10.04 -8.62 7.43
N THR A 252 10.01 -8.77 8.76
CA THR A 252 9.94 -10.09 9.39
C THR A 252 8.49 -10.40 9.76
N LEU A 253 8.03 -11.56 9.34
CA LEU A 253 6.69 -12.11 9.55
C LEU A 253 6.76 -13.32 10.47
N GLU A 254 5.81 -13.43 11.40
CA GLU A 254 5.66 -14.56 12.32
C GLU A 254 4.19 -14.92 12.54
N TRP A 255 3.95 -16.18 12.90
CA TRP A 255 2.64 -16.71 13.28
C TRP A 255 2.79 -17.80 14.34
N GLU A 256 1.69 -18.20 14.98
CA GLU A 256 1.73 -19.28 15.97
C GLU A 256 2.12 -20.62 15.34
N PRO A 257 2.77 -21.52 16.10
CA PRO A 257 2.95 -22.91 15.70
C PRO A 257 1.62 -23.53 15.27
N TYR A 258 1.62 -24.18 14.12
CA TYR A 258 0.40 -24.75 13.55
C TYR A 258 0.05 -26.08 14.21
N PRO A 259 -1.24 -26.33 14.53
CA PRO A 259 -1.65 -27.58 15.14
C PRO A 259 -1.61 -28.70 14.08
N CYS A 260 -0.51 -29.45 14.03
CA CYS A 260 -0.37 -30.59 13.12
C CYS A 260 -0.85 -31.88 13.78
N GLY A 261 -1.67 -32.66 13.06
CA GLY A 261 -2.02 -34.04 13.42
C GLY A 261 -0.88 -35.04 13.15
N GLU A 262 -1.00 -36.26 13.69
CA GLU A 262 -0.07 -37.34 13.35
C GLU A 262 -0.10 -37.65 11.85
N GLY A 263 1.04 -37.49 11.17
CA GLY A 263 1.19 -37.81 9.75
C GLY A 263 0.93 -36.67 8.78
N GLU A 264 0.57 -35.47 9.24
CA GLU A 264 0.47 -34.28 8.39
C GLU A 264 1.86 -33.66 8.13
N GLU A 265 2.12 -33.27 6.88
CA GLU A 265 3.34 -32.52 6.52
C GLU A 265 2.95 -31.13 6.04
N ILE A 266 2.84 -30.20 6.98
CA ILE A 266 2.37 -28.83 6.73
C ILE A 266 3.51 -27.92 6.29
N TYR A 267 3.26 -27.10 5.26
CA TYR A 267 4.06 -25.93 4.92
C TYR A 267 3.15 -24.72 4.69
N PHE A 268 3.73 -23.52 4.62
CA PHE A 268 2.99 -22.26 4.44
C PHE A 268 3.28 -21.64 3.08
N GLU A 269 2.24 -21.15 2.42
CA GLU A 269 2.33 -20.27 1.24
C GLU A 269 2.24 -18.82 1.71
N ILE A 270 3.26 -17.99 1.40
CA ILE A 270 3.29 -16.58 1.76
C ILE A 270 3.24 -15.72 0.49
N TYR A 271 2.20 -14.92 0.35
CA TYR A 271 1.99 -14.04 -0.79
C TYR A 271 2.20 -12.59 -0.40
N ARG A 272 2.71 -11.78 -1.34
CA ARG A 272 2.91 -10.33 -1.16
C ARG A 272 2.34 -9.55 -2.33
N SER A 273 1.67 -8.44 -2.05
CA SER A 273 1.29 -7.45 -3.06
C SER A 273 1.58 -6.02 -2.60
N ARG A 274 1.72 -5.10 -3.56
CA ARG A 274 1.75 -3.65 -3.32
C ARG A 274 0.37 -3.01 -3.40
N ARG A 275 -0.65 -3.81 -3.74
CA ARG A 275 -2.04 -3.38 -3.88
C ARG A 275 -2.91 -4.14 -2.90
N GLU A 276 -3.79 -3.41 -2.24
CA GLU A 276 -4.79 -3.96 -1.33
C GLU A 276 -5.75 -4.89 -2.10
N LYS A 277 -6.23 -5.96 -1.45
CA LYS A 277 -7.16 -6.95 -2.05
C LYS A 277 -6.65 -7.56 -3.36
N SER A 278 -5.36 -7.88 -3.41
CA SER A 278 -4.72 -8.54 -4.55
C SER A 278 -4.98 -10.05 -4.53
N TYR A 279 -4.92 -10.68 -5.70
CA TYR A 279 -4.94 -12.14 -5.86
C TYR A 279 -3.74 -12.79 -5.16
N CYS A 280 -3.81 -14.10 -4.93
CA CYS A 280 -2.73 -14.95 -4.43
C CYS A 280 -2.45 -16.04 -5.46
N ARG A 281 -1.39 -15.87 -6.26
CA ARG A 281 -1.03 -16.70 -7.42
C ARG A 281 0.49 -16.95 -7.44
N PRO A 282 1.01 -17.88 -8.27
CA PRO A 282 2.43 -18.22 -8.24
C PRO A 282 3.38 -17.04 -8.41
N PHE A 283 3.01 -16.03 -9.20
CA PHE A 283 3.87 -14.88 -9.49
C PHE A 283 4.00 -13.86 -8.35
N ASN A 284 3.16 -13.96 -7.31
CA ASN A 284 3.29 -13.15 -6.11
C ASN A 284 3.44 -13.99 -4.83
N LEU A 285 3.79 -15.26 -4.99
CA LEU A 285 4.24 -16.16 -3.93
C LEU A 285 5.70 -15.87 -3.61
N MET A 286 5.98 -15.38 -2.40
CA MET A 286 7.32 -14.99 -1.96
C MET A 286 8.07 -16.14 -1.30
N GLY A 287 7.37 -17.01 -0.57
CA GLY A 287 8.03 -18.05 0.20
C GLY A 287 7.15 -19.28 0.42
N LEU A 288 7.82 -20.42 0.43
CA LEU A 288 7.34 -21.69 0.95
C LEU A 288 8.21 -22.07 2.14
N THR A 289 7.62 -22.31 3.30
CA THR A 289 8.38 -22.61 4.52
C THR A 289 7.61 -23.53 5.44
N GLN A 290 8.32 -24.36 6.22
CA GLN A 290 7.75 -25.11 7.34
C GLN A 290 7.97 -24.39 8.68
N ALA A 291 8.85 -23.38 8.70
CA ALA A 291 9.06 -22.55 9.88
C ALA A 291 7.86 -21.63 10.09
N ASN A 292 7.62 -21.20 11.33
CA ASN A 292 6.59 -20.23 11.70
C ASN A 292 7.06 -18.76 11.60
N ARG A 293 8.11 -18.53 10.79
CA ARG A 293 8.76 -17.23 10.58
C ARG A 293 9.25 -17.11 9.15
N TYR A 294 9.16 -15.91 8.58
CA TYR A 294 9.66 -15.58 7.26
C TYR A 294 10.21 -14.15 7.23
N ALA A 295 11.41 -13.98 6.67
CA ALA A 295 12.01 -12.66 6.46
C ALA A 295 11.93 -12.31 4.97
N ASP A 296 11.15 -11.29 4.64
CA ASP A 296 11.11 -10.71 3.31
C ASP A 296 12.13 -9.58 3.20
N ALA A 297 12.95 -9.58 2.15
CA ALA A 297 14.05 -8.64 1.95
C ALA A 297 14.03 -8.08 0.53
N ASN A 298 14.85 -7.06 0.27
CA ASN A 298 14.90 -6.31 -0.99
C ASN A 298 13.57 -5.60 -1.32
N LEU A 299 12.90 -5.10 -0.29
CA LEU A 299 11.74 -4.24 -0.41
C LEU A 299 12.18 -2.81 -0.74
N TRP A 300 11.27 -2.03 -1.32
CA TRP A 300 11.48 -0.60 -1.48
C TRP A 300 11.09 0.12 -0.18
N SER A 301 11.81 1.20 0.15
CA SER A 301 11.46 2.09 1.25
C SER A 301 10.13 2.78 1.01
N ASP A 302 9.50 3.23 2.10
CA ASP A 302 8.26 3.99 2.07
C ASP A 302 7.15 3.36 1.21
N THR A 303 7.10 2.03 1.14
CA THR A 303 6.23 1.29 0.23
C THR A 303 5.27 0.40 1.02
N ALA A 304 3.99 0.48 0.68
CA ALA A 304 2.96 -0.36 1.27
C ALA A 304 3.01 -1.78 0.70
N TYR A 305 2.94 -2.77 1.59
CA TYR A 305 2.88 -4.19 1.26
C TYR A 305 1.75 -4.88 2.03
N PHE A 306 1.09 -5.82 1.36
CA PHE A 306 0.00 -6.62 1.88
C PHE A 306 0.39 -8.09 1.79
N TYR A 307 0.42 -8.76 2.94
CA TYR A 307 0.81 -10.17 3.05
C TYR A 307 -0.40 -11.05 3.33
N HIS A 308 -0.43 -12.20 2.67
CA HIS A 308 -1.40 -13.27 2.90
C HIS A 308 -0.64 -14.56 3.18
N ILE A 309 -1.14 -15.35 4.13
CA ILE A 309 -0.57 -16.65 4.47
C ILE A 309 -1.68 -17.69 4.61
N ARG A 310 -1.41 -18.91 4.16
CA ARG A 310 -2.21 -20.10 4.47
C ARG A 310 -1.32 -21.32 4.63
N ALA A 311 -1.81 -22.30 5.38
CA ALA A 311 -1.17 -23.60 5.51
C ALA A 311 -1.59 -24.52 4.35
N VAL A 312 -0.71 -25.43 3.97
CA VAL A 312 -0.94 -26.45 2.95
C VAL A 312 -0.45 -27.78 3.48
N ASP A 313 -1.31 -28.80 3.41
CA ASP A 313 -0.90 -30.18 3.62
C ASP A 313 -0.23 -30.69 2.35
N LYS A 314 1.06 -31.00 2.44
CA LYS A 314 1.85 -31.46 1.31
C LYS A 314 1.36 -32.77 0.71
N ARG A 315 0.72 -33.64 1.51
CA ARG A 315 0.27 -34.96 1.03
C ARG A 315 -1.00 -34.87 0.22
N SER A 316 -2.01 -34.20 0.75
CA SER A 316 -3.31 -34.06 0.08
C SER A 316 -3.38 -32.88 -0.89
N GLY A 317 -2.49 -31.88 -0.74
CA GLY A 317 -2.57 -30.60 -1.44
C GLY A 317 -3.68 -29.68 -0.92
N ARG A 318 -4.44 -30.10 0.12
CA ARG A 318 -5.48 -29.27 0.74
C ARG A 318 -4.85 -28.06 1.40
N LYS A 319 -5.58 -26.95 1.34
CA LYS A 319 -5.14 -25.66 1.86
C LYS A 319 -6.10 -25.16 2.92
N SER A 320 -5.56 -24.50 3.94
CA SER A 320 -6.38 -23.81 4.93
C SER A 320 -6.99 -22.53 4.35
N PRO A 321 -8.03 -21.97 5.00
CA PRO A 321 -8.34 -20.56 4.89
C PRO A 321 -7.11 -19.69 5.18
N PHE A 322 -7.07 -18.50 4.60
CA PHE A 322 -6.03 -17.50 4.83
C PHE A 322 -6.12 -16.92 6.23
N ALA A 323 -4.98 -16.56 6.82
CA ALA A 323 -4.98 -15.67 7.97
C ALA A 323 -5.48 -14.26 7.56
N PRO A 324 -6.06 -13.46 8.49
CA PRO A 324 -6.43 -12.08 8.19
C PRO A 324 -5.24 -11.29 7.62
N VAL A 325 -5.47 -10.63 6.47
CA VAL A 325 -4.42 -9.89 5.71
C VAL A 325 -3.61 -8.98 6.61
N LEU A 326 -2.28 -9.00 6.44
CA LEU A 326 -1.36 -8.13 7.17
C LEU A 326 -0.90 -6.99 6.25
N ALA A 327 -1.14 -5.75 6.67
CA ALA A 327 -0.66 -4.57 5.96
C ALA A 327 0.53 -3.95 6.69
N VAL A 328 1.56 -3.56 5.93
CA VAL A 328 2.74 -2.85 6.44
C VAL A 328 3.14 -1.77 5.44
N ARG A 329 3.86 -0.75 5.91
CA ARG A 329 4.63 0.16 5.05
C ARG A 329 6.06 0.16 5.55
N THR A 330 7.01 -0.09 4.67
CA THR A 330 8.43 -0.01 5.01
C THR A 330 8.80 1.41 5.46
N SER A 331 9.79 1.52 6.33
CA SER A 331 10.31 2.81 6.76
C SER A 331 10.93 3.59 5.59
N VAL A 332 11.01 4.91 5.72
CA VAL A 332 11.77 5.74 4.79
C VAL A 332 13.27 5.39 4.85
N SER A 333 14.00 5.50 3.74
CA SER A 333 15.46 5.39 3.76
C SER A 333 16.10 6.53 4.57
N GLU A 334 17.37 6.40 4.90
CA GLU A 334 18.13 7.36 5.70
C GLU A 334 18.08 8.76 5.10
N ASP A 335 18.15 8.86 3.77
CA ASP A 335 18.12 10.11 3.00
C ASP A 335 16.69 10.62 2.68
N GLU A 336 15.65 9.93 3.15
CA GLU A 336 14.26 10.19 2.75
C GLU A 336 13.40 10.78 3.87
N PHE A 337 12.47 11.62 3.46
CA PHE A 337 11.33 12.12 4.24
C PHE A 337 10.05 11.76 3.49
N HIS A 338 8.95 11.61 4.21
CA HIS A 338 7.63 11.33 3.63
C HIS A 338 6.56 12.28 4.16
N ARG A 339 5.66 12.72 3.28
CA ARG A 339 4.43 13.42 3.67
C ARG A 339 3.23 12.91 2.86
N THR A 340 2.12 12.74 3.55
CA THR A 340 0.80 12.52 2.93
C THR A 340 -0.04 13.77 3.07
N TYR A 341 -0.40 14.38 1.95
CA TYR A 341 -1.28 15.53 1.87
C TYR A 341 -2.70 15.09 1.51
N PHE A 342 -3.67 15.78 2.09
CA PHE A 342 -5.07 15.66 1.72
C PHE A 342 -5.55 17.01 1.17
N PRO A 343 -6.48 17.02 0.20
CA PRO A 343 -6.85 18.24 -0.47
C PRO A 343 -7.76 19.09 0.44
N LEU A 344 -7.62 20.41 0.37
CA LEU A 344 -8.39 21.37 1.18
C LEU A 344 -9.89 21.21 0.88
N PRO A 345 -10.77 20.96 1.88
CA PRO A 345 -12.18 20.67 1.62
C PRO A 345 -12.87 21.77 0.79
N ASP A 346 -12.74 23.03 1.18
CA ASP A 346 -13.36 24.20 0.52
C ASP A 346 -12.82 24.50 -0.90
N LYS A 347 -11.67 23.90 -1.25
CA LYS A 347 -11.05 24.00 -2.58
C LYS A 347 -11.06 22.68 -3.35
N THR A 348 -11.93 21.76 -2.94
CA THR A 348 -12.09 20.46 -3.59
C THR A 348 -13.55 20.23 -3.97
N GLY A 349 -13.79 19.90 -5.23
CA GLY A 349 -15.14 19.75 -5.76
C GLY A 349 -15.13 19.40 -7.24
N TYR A 350 -16.29 19.45 -7.89
CA TYR A 350 -16.41 19.22 -9.32
C TYR A 350 -17.22 20.31 -9.99
N VAL A 351 -16.88 20.63 -11.23
CA VAL A 351 -17.66 21.50 -12.12
C VAL A 351 -18.29 20.67 -13.23
N ALA A 352 -19.49 21.03 -13.64
CA ALA A 352 -20.22 20.39 -14.72
C ALA A 352 -20.80 21.44 -15.68
N GLN A 353 -20.72 21.15 -16.98
CA GLN A 353 -21.12 22.04 -18.07
C GLN A 353 -22.59 22.49 -17.96
N LYS A 354 -23.49 21.59 -17.57
CA LYS A 354 -24.94 21.83 -17.49
C LYS A 354 -25.44 22.11 -16.08
N ALA A 355 -24.54 22.24 -15.09
CA ALA A 355 -24.94 22.53 -13.72
C ALA A 355 -25.27 24.02 -13.53
N LYS A 356 -26.37 24.30 -12.80
CA LYS A 356 -26.82 25.67 -12.51
C LYS A 356 -25.94 26.37 -11.45
N ASP A 357 -25.47 25.60 -10.47
CA ASP A 357 -24.62 26.10 -9.38
C ASP A 357 -23.50 25.10 -9.10
N ASN A 358 -22.34 25.37 -9.70
CA ASN A 358 -21.15 24.56 -9.50
C ASN A 358 -20.47 24.83 -8.15
N ALA A 359 -20.65 26.02 -7.54
CA ALA A 359 -20.01 26.35 -6.28
C ALA A 359 -20.55 25.47 -5.13
N ALA A 360 -21.84 25.12 -5.17
CA ALA A 360 -22.46 24.20 -4.23
C ALA A 360 -21.87 22.77 -4.25
N HIS A 361 -21.07 22.42 -5.26
CA HIS A 361 -20.46 21.10 -5.37
C HIS A 361 -19.16 20.94 -4.55
N PHE A 362 -18.57 22.03 -4.06
CA PHE A 362 -17.29 21.99 -3.33
C PHE A 362 -17.48 21.65 -1.84
N GLY A 363 -16.47 21.04 -1.21
CA GLY A 363 -16.44 20.73 0.23
C GLY A 363 -17.04 19.39 0.65
N VAL A 364 -18.26 19.08 0.21
CA VAL A 364 -19.06 17.98 0.81
C VAL A 364 -19.59 16.96 -0.18
N ASN A 365 -19.42 17.16 -1.47
CA ASN A 365 -19.95 16.24 -2.49
C ASN A 365 -18.85 15.33 -3.03
N SER A 366 -19.24 14.10 -3.38
CA SER A 366 -18.40 13.24 -4.22
C SER A 366 -18.09 13.93 -5.55
N LEU A 367 -16.96 13.56 -6.15
CA LEU A 367 -16.48 14.15 -7.39
C LEU A 367 -17.08 13.38 -8.57
N PHE A 368 -17.59 14.07 -9.58
CA PHE A 368 -18.09 13.46 -10.81
C PHE A 368 -17.20 13.89 -11.98
N VAL A 369 -16.58 12.92 -12.67
CA VAL A 369 -15.61 13.18 -13.74
C VAL A 369 -15.94 12.35 -14.98
N GLY A 370 -16.00 13.01 -16.14
CA GLY A 370 -16.36 12.40 -17.43
C GLY A 370 -17.48 13.16 -18.11
N VAL A 371 -18.33 12.46 -18.87
CA VAL A 371 -19.42 13.08 -19.64
C VAL A 371 -20.71 12.27 -19.52
N ASN A 372 -21.84 12.95 -19.38
CA ASN A 372 -23.17 12.34 -19.57
C ASN A 372 -24.19 13.34 -20.10
N GLU A 373 -25.35 12.87 -20.53
CA GLU A 373 -26.39 13.73 -21.12
C GLU A 373 -26.93 14.79 -20.13
N THR A 374 -26.99 14.46 -18.83
CA THR A 374 -27.59 15.33 -17.79
C THR A 374 -26.66 16.46 -17.33
N LYS A 375 -25.38 16.15 -17.08
CA LYS A 375 -24.37 17.08 -16.55
C LYS A 375 -23.50 17.69 -17.64
N GLY A 376 -23.45 17.09 -18.83
CA GLY A 376 -22.44 17.40 -19.84
C GLY A 376 -21.05 16.98 -19.37
N ILE A 377 -20.01 17.64 -19.88
CA ILE A 377 -18.62 17.43 -19.45
C ILE A 377 -18.48 17.85 -17.98
N SER A 378 -17.77 17.06 -17.18
CA SER A 378 -17.48 17.35 -15.77
C SER A 378 -16.01 17.09 -15.42
N TYR A 379 -15.44 17.99 -14.62
CA TYR A 379 -14.06 17.96 -14.13
C TYR A 379 -14.03 18.00 -12.61
N ALA A 380 -13.09 17.31 -11.99
CA ALA A 380 -12.82 17.48 -10.55
C ALA A 380 -11.60 18.38 -10.33
N MET A 381 -11.69 19.26 -9.34
CA MET A 381 -10.61 20.14 -8.92
C MET A 381 -10.19 19.75 -7.50
N LEU A 382 -8.89 19.50 -7.28
CA LEU A 382 -8.34 19.18 -5.96
C LEU A 382 -7.14 20.08 -5.65
N SER A 383 -7.23 20.86 -4.59
CA SER A 383 -6.11 21.70 -4.13
C SER A 383 -5.42 21.08 -2.91
N PHE A 384 -4.14 20.74 -3.03
CA PHE A 384 -3.34 20.20 -1.93
C PHE A 384 -2.41 21.27 -1.35
N PRO A 385 -2.39 21.46 -0.02
CA PRO A 385 -1.53 22.46 0.62
C PRO A 385 -0.11 21.91 0.75
N LEU A 386 0.88 22.51 0.10
CA LEU A 386 2.28 22.10 0.15
C LEU A 386 3.10 22.85 1.20
N LYS A 387 2.51 23.77 1.98
CA LYS A 387 3.20 24.66 2.94
C LYS A 387 4.18 24.00 3.93
N THR A 388 4.07 22.69 4.17
CA THR A 388 4.92 21.97 5.14
C THR A 388 6.12 21.25 4.49
N ILE A 389 6.21 21.21 3.16
CA ILE A 389 7.41 20.70 2.49
C ILE A 389 8.45 21.85 2.38
N PRO A 390 9.73 21.61 2.72
CA PRO A 390 10.76 22.64 2.59
C PRO A 390 10.96 23.10 1.13
N GLU A 391 11.28 24.38 0.92
CA GLU A 391 11.49 24.93 -0.44
C GLU A 391 12.68 24.30 -1.17
N ASN A 392 13.70 23.86 -0.43
CA ASN A 392 14.86 23.15 -0.97
C ASN A 392 14.66 21.63 -1.09
N ALA A 393 13.44 21.13 -0.89
CA ALA A 393 13.15 19.70 -1.03
C ALA A 393 13.26 19.24 -2.48
N LYS A 394 13.95 18.12 -2.67
CA LYS A 394 14.00 17.39 -3.95
C LYS A 394 13.05 16.20 -3.87
N ILE A 395 11.98 16.25 -4.64
CA ILE A 395 10.98 15.17 -4.68
C ILE A 395 11.62 13.95 -5.38
N LYS A 396 11.66 12.81 -4.68
CA LYS A 396 12.16 11.52 -5.22
C LYS A 396 11.02 10.71 -5.83
N HIS A 397 9.86 10.73 -5.18
CA HIS A 397 8.67 10.01 -5.61
C HIS A 397 7.42 10.78 -5.18
N ALA A 398 6.41 10.81 -6.05
CA ALA A 398 5.11 11.35 -5.72
C ALA A 398 4.01 10.47 -6.32
N ARG A 399 2.87 10.39 -5.61
CA ARG A 399 1.71 9.62 -6.05
C ARG A 399 0.42 10.33 -5.68
N LEU A 400 -0.43 10.59 -6.66
CA LEU A 400 -1.80 11.05 -6.46
C LEU A 400 -2.74 9.84 -6.44
N ARG A 401 -3.62 9.74 -5.45
CA ARG A 401 -4.54 8.60 -5.30
C ARG A 401 -5.97 9.04 -5.07
N LEU A 402 -6.90 8.51 -5.86
CA LEU A 402 -8.33 8.71 -5.72
C LEU A 402 -9.06 7.36 -5.70
N TYR A 403 -10.16 7.29 -4.95
CA TYR A 403 -10.97 6.09 -4.85
C TYR A 403 -12.25 6.20 -5.69
N PRO A 404 -12.43 5.36 -6.73
CA PRO A 404 -13.65 5.33 -7.52
C PRO A 404 -14.80 4.68 -6.74
N LEU A 405 -16.00 5.22 -6.91
CA LEU A 405 -17.25 4.75 -6.34
C LEU A 405 -18.21 4.35 -7.46
N ASN A 406 -18.72 3.11 -7.39
CA ASN A 406 -19.71 2.60 -8.32
C ASN A 406 -21.03 2.44 -7.54
N ARG A 407 -21.93 3.41 -7.73
CA ARG A 407 -23.31 3.25 -7.27
C ARG A 407 -24.12 2.69 -8.42
N VAL A 408 -25.07 1.81 -8.10
CA VAL A 408 -25.99 1.15 -9.05
C VAL A 408 -26.37 2.12 -10.19
N GLY A 409 -25.86 1.87 -11.40
CA GLY A 409 -26.10 2.69 -12.59
C GLY A 409 -24.91 3.50 -13.14
N VAL A 410 -23.70 3.42 -12.55
CA VAL A 410 -22.50 3.93 -13.24
C VAL A 410 -22.21 3.04 -14.45
N THR A 411 -22.10 3.68 -15.61
CA THR A 411 -21.75 3.06 -16.88
C THR A 411 -20.39 3.61 -17.30
N VAL A 412 -19.37 2.74 -17.27
CA VAL A 412 -18.01 3.04 -17.73
C VAL A 412 -17.62 1.93 -18.70
N GLU A 413 -17.84 2.19 -19.98
CA GLU A 413 -17.58 1.22 -21.05
C GLU A 413 -16.13 1.32 -21.53
N LYS A 414 -15.67 0.37 -22.35
CA LYS A 414 -14.27 0.22 -22.79
C LYS A 414 -13.86 1.28 -23.85
N TYR A 415 -14.09 2.57 -23.59
CA TYR A 415 -13.64 3.70 -24.42
C TYR A 415 -13.26 4.94 -23.61
N GLY A 416 -12.11 5.53 -23.96
CA GLY A 416 -11.57 6.71 -23.28
C GLY A 416 -10.81 6.38 -22.00
N GLU A 417 -10.29 7.43 -21.36
CA GLU A 417 -9.37 7.35 -20.22
C GLU A 417 -9.60 8.51 -19.25
N TRP A 418 -9.08 8.36 -18.03
CA TRP A 418 -9.09 9.40 -16.98
C TRP A 418 -7.68 9.84 -16.63
N ASP A 419 -7.49 11.14 -16.61
CA ASP A 419 -6.23 11.82 -16.44
C ASP A 419 -6.21 12.74 -15.24
N ALA A 420 -5.02 12.99 -14.72
CA ALA A 420 -4.75 13.97 -13.70
C ALA A 420 -3.73 14.99 -14.22
N GLY A 421 -4.11 16.27 -14.23
CA GLY A 421 -3.26 17.37 -14.70
C GLY A 421 -2.97 18.38 -13.59
N ILE A 422 -1.71 18.79 -13.46
CA ILE A 422 -1.33 19.96 -12.66
C ILE A 422 -1.78 21.21 -13.41
N VAL A 423 -2.65 21.99 -12.79
CA VAL A 423 -3.20 23.23 -13.35
C VAL A 423 -2.20 24.37 -13.18
N GLU A 424 -2.02 25.19 -14.21
CA GLU A 424 -1.28 26.45 -14.10
C GLU A 424 -2.13 27.46 -13.32
N PRO A 425 -1.72 27.90 -12.12
CA PRO A 425 -2.56 28.69 -11.21
C PRO A 425 -3.13 29.98 -11.83
N GLU A 426 -2.36 30.65 -12.69
CA GLU A 426 -2.74 31.91 -13.32
C GLU A 426 -3.79 31.73 -14.43
N SER A 427 -3.99 30.50 -14.90
CA SER A 427 -4.92 30.19 -15.99
C SER A 427 -6.37 30.01 -15.54
N VAL A 428 -6.63 29.91 -14.23
CA VAL A 428 -7.97 29.75 -13.65
C VAL A 428 -8.14 30.69 -12.47
N ARG A 429 -9.11 31.63 -12.55
CA ARG A 429 -9.34 32.58 -11.45
C ARG A 429 -10.36 32.02 -10.46
N ASP A 430 -11.42 31.41 -10.97
CA ASP A 430 -12.46 30.78 -10.19
C ASP A 430 -12.63 29.30 -10.57
N ILE A 431 -12.12 28.42 -9.71
CA ILE A 431 -12.20 26.96 -9.87
C ILE A 431 -13.64 26.42 -9.81
N THR A 432 -14.62 27.26 -9.47
CA THR A 432 -16.04 26.88 -9.45
C THR A 432 -16.77 27.20 -10.76
N LYS A 433 -16.12 27.87 -11.73
CA LYS A 433 -16.70 28.19 -13.04
C LYS A 433 -16.27 27.17 -14.09
N PHE A 434 -17.25 26.49 -14.69
CA PHE A 434 -16.99 25.47 -15.71
C PHE A 434 -16.16 26.02 -16.88
N ASP A 435 -16.54 27.16 -17.46
CA ASP A 435 -15.84 27.73 -18.63
C ASP A 435 -14.38 28.13 -18.34
N GLU A 436 -14.07 28.52 -17.10
CA GLU A 436 -12.69 28.81 -16.69
C GLU A 436 -11.90 27.52 -16.49
N VAL A 437 -12.48 26.53 -15.80
CA VAL A 437 -11.84 25.22 -15.58
C VAL A 437 -11.61 24.46 -16.87
N ASP A 438 -12.53 24.52 -17.82
CA ASP A 438 -12.42 23.88 -19.14
C ASP A 438 -11.28 24.48 -19.96
N LYS A 439 -11.09 25.80 -19.88
CA LYS A 439 -10.02 26.55 -20.56
C LYS A 439 -8.71 26.62 -19.77
N ALA A 440 -8.69 26.12 -18.53
CA ALA A 440 -7.52 26.13 -17.68
C ALA A 440 -6.36 25.37 -18.36
N ARG A 441 -5.17 25.96 -18.32
CA ARG A 441 -3.97 25.36 -18.92
C ARG A 441 -3.41 24.32 -17.96
N ILE A 442 -3.10 23.15 -18.51
CA ILE A 442 -2.43 22.07 -17.78
C ILE A 442 -0.94 22.19 -18.01
N ARG A 443 -0.18 22.36 -16.91
CA ARG A 443 1.27 22.43 -16.91
C ARG A 443 1.90 21.09 -17.27
N SER A 444 1.38 20.03 -16.65
CA SER A 444 1.80 18.65 -16.87
C SER A 444 0.68 17.70 -16.49
N TYR A 445 0.41 16.70 -17.31
CA TYR A 445 -0.29 15.49 -16.84
C TYR A 445 0.68 14.65 -16.00
N VAL A 446 0.13 13.89 -15.06
CA VAL A 446 0.92 13.08 -14.11
C VAL A 446 0.52 11.62 -14.15
N GLY A 447 1.51 10.74 -14.06
CA GLY A 447 1.35 9.30 -14.17
C GLY A 447 0.76 8.86 -15.50
N ARG A 448 0.30 7.59 -15.52
CA ARG A 448 -0.39 7.04 -16.69
C ARG A 448 -1.89 7.30 -16.58
N PRO A 449 -2.55 7.65 -17.70
CA PRO A 449 -4.01 7.68 -17.75
C PRO A 449 -4.59 6.34 -17.31
N THR A 450 -5.75 6.38 -16.64
CA THR A 450 -6.50 5.15 -16.33
C THR A 450 -7.46 4.86 -17.48
N PRO A 451 -7.28 3.77 -18.23
CA PRO A 451 -8.22 3.41 -19.28
C PRO A 451 -9.54 2.94 -18.67
N SER A 452 -10.64 3.15 -19.39
CA SER A 452 -11.99 2.91 -18.85
C SER A 452 -12.24 1.47 -18.38
N ASN A 453 -11.69 0.47 -19.07
CA ASN A 453 -11.79 -0.95 -18.68
C ASN A 453 -11.04 -1.28 -17.39
N HIS A 454 -10.18 -0.39 -16.91
CA HIS A 454 -9.55 -0.51 -15.60
C HIS A 454 -10.27 0.32 -14.54
N LEU A 455 -11.25 1.16 -14.89
CA LEU A 455 -11.87 2.07 -13.94
C LEU A 455 -13.12 1.44 -13.29
N THR A 456 -12.93 0.84 -12.12
CA THR A 456 -13.99 0.23 -11.31
C THR A 456 -13.81 0.47 -9.80
N GLN A 457 -14.90 0.42 -9.03
CA GLN A 457 -14.91 0.58 -7.57
C GLN A 457 -14.20 -0.57 -6.87
N GLY A 458 -13.58 -0.29 -5.72
CA GLY A 458 -12.87 -1.31 -4.93
C GLY A 458 -11.40 -1.39 -5.28
N ILE A 459 -10.91 -0.47 -6.12
CA ILE A 459 -9.51 -0.36 -6.49
C ILE A 459 -9.13 1.12 -6.51
N TRP A 460 -8.18 1.50 -5.66
CA TRP A 460 -7.56 2.81 -5.70
C TRP A 460 -6.90 3.07 -7.04
N ARG A 461 -7.24 4.20 -7.66
CA ARG A 461 -6.49 4.71 -8.81
C ARG A 461 -5.34 5.53 -8.31
N SER A 462 -4.16 5.26 -8.85
CA SER A 462 -2.91 5.90 -8.46
C SER A 462 -2.22 6.39 -9.72
N TRP A 463 -1.89 7.69 -9.75
CA TRP A 463 -1.00 8.28 -10.75
C TRP A 463 0.37 8.44 -10.10
N ASP A 464 1.29 7.53 -10.45
CA ASP A 464 2.69 7.51 -10.02
C ASP A 464 3.51 8.45 -10.89
N PHE A 465 4.22 9.40 -10.27
CA PHE A 465 4.86 10.48 -11.00
C PHE A 465 6.18 10.00 -11.59
N SER A 466 6.44 10.33 -12.85
CA SER A 466 7.78 10.21 -13.42
C SER A 466 8.75 11.22 -12.79
N GLU A 467 10.06 11.07 -13.02
CA GLU A 467 11.04 12.03 -12.52
C GLU A 467 10.78 13.46 -13.05
N ILE A 468 10.32 13.58 -14.31
CA ILE A 468 9.98 14.87 -14.92
C ILE A 468 8.77 15.49 -14.21
N GLU A 469 7.73 14.69 -13.95
CA GLU A 469 6.53 15.14 -13.25
C GLU A 469 6.82 15.51 -11.78
N CYS A 470 7.72 14.80 -11.11
CA CYS A 470 8.21 15.17 -9.78
C CYS A 470 8.86 16.57 -9.79
N ARG A 471 9.63 16.90 -10.83
CA ARG A 471 10.22 18.24 -11.00
C ARG A 471 9.14 19.30 -11.24
N GLU A 472 8.07 18.99 -11.98
CA GLU A 472 6.95 19.92 -12.14
C GLU A 472 6.19 20.15 -10.82
N LEU A 473 5.94 19.09 -10.05
CA LEU A 473 5.35 19.22 -8.70
C LEU A 473 6.26 20.01 -7.76
N GLN A 474 7.58 19.84 -7.85
CA GLN A 474 8.55 20.56 -7.04
C GLN A 474 8.50 22.08 -7.29
N LYS A 475 8.19 22.52 -8.52
CA LYS A 475 7.98 23.95 -8.82
C LYS A 475 6.77 24.53 -8.07
N CYS A 476 5.74 23.72 -7.77
CA CYS A 476 4.57 24.14 -7.00
C CYS A 476 4.84 24.30 -5.49
N ILE A 477 6.02 23.90 -4.99
CA ILE A 477 6.38 24.10 -3.58
C ILE A 477 6.43 25.60 -3.25
N GLY A 478 7.01 26.42 -4.13
CA GLY A 478 7.08 27.87 -3.96
C GLY A 478 5.69 28.53 -3.91
N ASP A 479 4.74 27.96 -4.64
CA ASP A 479 3.33 28.40 -4.67
C ASP A 479 2.54 27.99 -3.41
N LYS A 480 3.15 27.16 -2.54
CA LYS A 480 2.60 26.63 -1.28
C LYS A 480 1.35 25.75 -1.44
N ALA A 481 0.90 25.51 -2.66
CA ALA A 481 -0.20 24.62 -3.00
C ALA A 481 -0.05 24.12 -4.44
N VAL A 482 -0.66 22.96 -4.72
CA VAL A 482 -0.82 22.43 -6.08
C VAL A 482 -2.29 22.16 -6.35
N ILE A 483 -2.76 22.50 -7.55
CA ILE A 483 -4.14 22.24 -8.00
C ILE A 483 -4.10 21.18 -9.08
N PHE A 484 -4.84 20.09 -8.87
CA PHE A 484 -5.07 19.06 -9.87
C PHE A 484 -6.45 19.22 -10.50
N ARG A 485 -6.52 19.10 -11.82
CA ARG A 485 -7.75 18.83 -12.57
C ARG A 485 -7.77 17.35 -12.92
N ILE A 486 -8.81 16.63 -12.50
CA ILE A 486 -9.09 15.28 -12.98
C ILE A 486 -10.08 15.39 -14.12
N GLU A 487 -9.76 14.78 -15.24
CA GLU A 487 -10.60 14.76 -16.43
C GLU A 487 -10.83 13.34 -16.94
N GLY A 488 -11.88 13.19 -17.74
CA GLY A 488 -12.24 11.94 -18.39
C GLY A 488 -12.76 12.21 -19.80
N PRO A 489 -13.46 11.25 -20.42
CA PRO A 489 -14.00 11.41 -21.76
C PRO A 489 -14.93 12.62 -21.87
N LYS A 490 -14.87 13.34 -22.99
CA LYS A 490 -15.64 14.57 -23.25
C LYS A 490 -16.76 14.39 -24.26
N THR A 491 -16.80 13.24 -24.93
CA THR A 491 -17.80 12.88 -25.94
C THR A 491 -18.38 11.50 -25.66
N LEU A 492 -19.58 11.26 -26.17
CA LEU A 492 -20.28 9.98 -26.07
C LEU A 492 -20.40 9.37 -27.47
N PRO A 493 -20.08 8.07 -27.65
CA PRO A 493 -20.46 7.34 -28.84
C PRO A 493 -21.98 7.38 -29.05
N VAL A 494 -22.41 7.19 -30.31
CA VAL A 494 -23.84 7.15 -30.65
C VAL A 494 -24.55 6.07 -29.83
N GLY A 495 -25.68 6.42 -29.22
CA GLY A 495 -26.49 5.51 -28.39
C GLY A 495 -26.03 5.40 -26.92
N ARG A 496 -24.99 6.12 -26.50
CA ARG A 496 -24.51 6.16 -25.11
C ARG A 496 -25.00 7.42 -24.40
N THR A 497 -25.42 7.25 -23.14
CA THR A 497 -25.95 8.35 -22.32
C THR A 497 -24.97 8.82 -21.24
N SER A 498 -23.95 8.03 -20.92
CA SER A 498 -23.00 8.31 -19.84
C SER A 498 -21.67 7.57 -19.99
N GLN A 499 -20.58 8.25 -19.64
CA GLN A 499 -19.22 7.76 -19.41
C GLN A 499 -18.63 8.60 -18.26
N MET A 500 -19.15 8.39 -17.05
CA MET A 500 -18.97 9.27 -15.89
C MET A 500 -18.65 8.43 -14.67
N MET A 501 -17.51 8.70 -14.02
CA MET A 501 -17.12 8.05 -12.77
C MET A 501 -17.35 8.98 -11.58
N GLN A 502 -17.85 8.42 -10.49
CA GLN A 502 -17.92 9.08 -9.19
C GLN A 502 -16.66 8.74 -8.38
N TRP A 503 -16.08 9.70 -7.69
CA TRP A 503 -14.93 9.51 -6.81
C TRP A 503 -15.25 9.94 -5.39
N ASP A 504 -14.72 9.20 -4.42
CA ASP A 504 -14.92 9.51 -3.01
C ASP A 504 -14.12 10.75 -2.59
N LEU A 505 -14.75 11.60 -1.79
CA LEU A 505 -14.10 12.76 -1.16
C LEU A 505 -13.75 12.46 0.32
N GLY A 506 -14.24 11.34 0.86
CA GLY A 506 -14.14 10.96 2.27
C GLY A 506 -15.09 11.71 3.20
N TYR A 507 -15.85 12.69 2.68
CA TYR A 507 -16.78 13.55 3.42
C TYR A 507 -18.21 13.48 2.86
N GLY A 508 -19.13 14.04 3.65
CA GLY A 508 -20.51 14.25 3.24
C GLY A 508 -21.38 13.00 3.30
N LYS A 509 -22.66 13.16 2.94
CA LYS A 509 -23.70 12.12 3.02
C LYS A 509 -23.37 10.85 2.22
N PHE A 510 -22.45 10.96 1.27
CA PHE A 510 -22.19 9.94 0.26
C PHE A 510 -20.77 9.38 0.27
N GLY A 511 -19.88 9.91 1.11
CA GLY A 511 -18.52 9.42 1.25
C GLY A 511 -18.43 8.13 2.06
N GLY A 512 -17.45 7.29 1.76
CA GLY A 512 -17.09 6.09 2.49
C GLY A 512 -16.23 6.34 3.73
N GLY A 513 -16.08 7.60 4.15
CA GLY A 513 -15.30 7.99 5.33
C GLY A 513 -13.85 8.34 5.02
N LEU A 514 -13.11 8.73 6.07
CA LEU A 514 -11.76 9.29 5.95
C LEU A 514 -10.74 8.35 5.28
N ALA A 515 -10.99 7.05 5.30
CA ALA A 515 -10.14 6.06 4.64
C ALA A 515 -10.08 6.24 3.11
N PHE A 516 -11.14 6.76 2.48
CA PHE A 516 -11.25 6.91 1.02
C PHE A 516 -10.99 8.34 0.51
N ARG A 517 -10.50 9.24 1.37
CA ARG A 517 -10.19 10.62 0.98
C ARG A 517 -9.05 10.63 -0.06
N PRO A 518 -9.12 11.48 -1.10
CA PRO A 518 -8.00 11.64 -2.03
C PRO A 518 -6.73 12.05 -1.30
N GLN A 519 -5.59 11.55 -1.77
CA GLN A 519 -4.30 11.78 -1.13
C GLN A 519 -3.18 12.00 -2.14
N LEU A 520 -2.26 12.89 -1.79
CA LEU A 520 -1.00 13.11 -2.49
C LEU A 520 0.13 12.67 -1.55
N GLU A 521 0.78 11.57 -1.88
CA GLU A 521 1.93 11.05 -1.16
C GLU A 521 3.21 11.60 -1.81
N ILE A 522 4.12 12.15 -1.01
CA ILE A 522 5.40 12.72 -1.47
C ILE A 522 6.55 12.18 -0.61
N THR A 523 7.45 11.46 -1.24
CA THR A 523 8.76 11.07 -0.69
C THR A 523 9.82 12.03 -1.25
N TYR A 524 10.56 12.70 -0.39
CA TYR A 524 11.56 13.71 -0.79
C TYR A 524 12.85 13.59 0.01
N THR A 525 13.90 14.22 -0.48
CA THR A 525 15.16 14.42 0.24
C THR A 525 15.48 15.92 0.33
N LEU A 526 16.45 16.28 1.16
CA LEU A 526 16.99 17.64 1.24
C LEU A 526 18.45 17.62 0.78
N ALA A 527 18.97 18.77 0.38
CA ALA A 527 20.41 18.90 0.19
C ALA A 527 21.12 18.60 1.53
N PRO A 528 22.10 17.68 1.57
CA PRO A 528 22.80 17.39 2.80
C PRO A 528 23.67 18.57 3.23
N ASN A 529 23.84 18.73 4.54
CA ASN A 529 24.87 19.59 5.09
C ASN A 529 26.21 18.88 4.99
N THR A 530 27.26 19.60 4.61
CA THR A 530 28.62 19.06 4.54
C THR A 530 29.45 19.64 5.68
N MET A 531 30.15 18.78 6.40
CA MET A 531 31.16 19.17 7.39
C MET A 531 32.50 18.54 7.05
N GLU A 532 33.54 19.37 7.09
CA GLU A 532 34.92 18.93 6.97
C GLU A 532 35.55 18.90 8.35
N LEU A 533 36.03 17.74 8.75
CA LEU A 533 36.75 17.55 10.01
C LEU A 533 38.22 17.30 9.71
N PHE A 534 39.06 18.09 10.36
CA PHE A 534 40.51 18.01 10.22
C PHE A 534 41.12 17.21 11.37
N PRO A 535 42.28 16.56 11.13
CA PRO A 535 42.96 15.83 12.18
C PRO A 535 43.29 16.69 13.39
N ARG A 536 43.10 16.14 14.60
CA ARG A 536 43.60 16.77 15.83
C ARG A 536 45.11 16.55 15.97
N GLN A 537 45.55 15.34 15.64
CA GLN A 537 46.94 14.93 15.61
C GLN A 537 47.15 13.98 14.45
N SER A 538 48.37 13.97 13.96
CA SER A 538 48.80 13.04 12.93
C SER A 538 50.22 12.62 13.24
N TYR A 539 50.54 11.36 12.97
CA TYR A 539 51.86 10.82 13.26
C TYR A 539 52.20 9.67 12.31
N THR A 540 53.49 9.48 12.10
CA THR A 540 54.05 8.37 11.34
C THR A 540 54.69 7.39 12.30
N VAL A 541 54.40 6.10 12.15
CA VAL A 541 55.00 5.02 12.93
C VAL A 541 55.86 4.15 12.04
N SER A 542 57.15 4.09 12.37
CA SER A 542 58.13 3.22 11.73
C SER A 542 58.83 2.36 12.78
N ALA A 543 59.63 1.40 12.32
CA ALA A 543 60.43 0.59 13.24
C ALA A 543 61.56 1.37 13.93
N GLU A 544 61.81 2.62 13.52
CA GLU A 544 62.82 3.50 14.12
C GLU A 544 62.22 4.46 15.16
N GLY A 545 60.89 4.62 15.18
CA GLY A 545 60.19 5.46 16.15
C GLY A 545 58.88 6.05 15.62
N VAL A 546 58.36 7.03 16.36
CA VAL A 546 57.16 7.81 16.02
C VAL A 546 57.56 9.23 15.66
N GLU A 547 57.09 9.72 14.52
CA GLU A 547 57.26 11.11 14.09
C GLU A 547 55.90 11.84 14.14
N GLU A 548 55.75 12.78 15.05
CA GLU A 548 54.54 13.60 15.20
C GLU A 548 54.45 14.67 14.09
N GLY A 549 53.23 14.99 13.66
CA GLY A 549 52.92 16.01 12.65
C GLY A 549 53.20 15.62 11.19
N LYS A 550 53.66 14.38 10.93
CA LYS A 550 53.93 13.87 9.59
C LYS A 550 53.03 12.70 9.23
N ILE A 551 52.62 12.65 7.97
CA ILE A 551 51.81 11.56 7.40
C ILE A 551 52.59 10.94 6.24
N LEU A 552 53.47 10.01 6.58
CA LEU A 552 54.32 9.28 5.65
C LEU A 552 53.91 7.81 5.67
N ALA A 553 53.60 7.25 4.50
CA ALA A 553 53.28 5.83 4.38
C ALA A 553 54.13 5.19 3.27
N GLY A 554 54.64 3.99 3.52
CA GLY A 554 55.50 3.30 2.55
C GLY A 554 56.41 2.23 3.14
N PHE A 555 57.61 2.09 2.59
CA PHE A 555 58.60 1.11 3.01
C PHE A 555 59.96 1.77 3.27
N ASP A 556 60.59 1.41 4.39
CA ASP A 556 61.92 1.90 4.78
C ASP A 556 63.06 1.23 3.98
N ALA A 557 64.31 1.56 4.31
CA ALA A 557 65.50 0.99 3.66
C ALA A 557 65.66 -0.53 3.84
N LYS A 558 65.04 -1.09 4.89
CA LYS A 558 65.04 -2.53 5.19
C LYS A 558 63.80 -3.23 4.64
N GLY A 559 62.88 -2.50 4.00
CA GLY A 559 61.63 -3.02 3.44
C GLY A 559 60.53 -3.24 4.49
N ARG A 560 60.67 -2.64 5.69
CA ARG A 560 59.65 -2.66 6.73
C ARG A 560 58.61 -1.57 6.43
N LYS A 561 57.34 -1.85 6.73
CA LYS A 561 56.23 -0.90 6.51
C LYS A 561 56.39 0.32 7.40
N ILE A 562 56.04 1.48 6.86
CA ILE A 562 55.86 2.75 7.55
C ILE A 562 54.37 3.07 7.48
N TYR A 563 53.75 3.30 8.64
CA TYR A 563 52.32 3.58 8.77
C TYR A 563 52.09 5.05 9.05
N ALA A 564 51.09 5.65 8.42
CA ALA A 564 50.64 6.98 8.77
C ALA A 564 49.30 6.90 9.50
N THR A 565 49.14 7.64 10.59
CA THR A 565 47.89 7.67 11.36
C THR A 565 47.47 9.11 11.61
N PHE A 566 46.18 9.37 11.57
CA PHE A 566 45.60 10.64 11.97
C PHE A 566 44.25 10.40 12.63
N ASP A 567 43.93 11.19 13.66
CA ASP A 567 42.68 11.07 14.40
C ASP A 567 41.77 12.27 14.17
N VAL A 568 40.47 12.03 14.25
CA VAL A 568 39.45 13.05 14.06
C VAL A 568 38.53 13.04 15.27
N GLU A 569 38.32 14.22 15.84
CA GLU A 569 37.39 14.41 16.95
C GLU A 569 35.99 14.67 16.39
N LEU A 570 35.01 13.88 16.86
CA LEU A 570 33.63 13.96 16.39
C LEU A 570 32.77 14.94 17.20
N GLY A 571 33.30 15.53 18.27
CA GLY A 571 32.54 16.35 19.23
C GLY A 571 32.00 17.66 18.67
N SER A 572 32.50 18.13 17.52
CA SER A 572 31.98 19.30 16.81
C SER A 572 30.76 19.00 15.95
N LEU A 573 30.45 17.72 15.71
CA LEU A 573 29.28 17.30 14.95
C LEU A 573 28.00 17.53 15.77
N PRO A 574 26.85 17.75 15.09
CA PRO A 574 25.56 17.78 15.76
C PRO A 574 25.28 16.49 16.54
N ASP A 575 24.36 16.57 17.49
CA ASP A 575 23.92 15.41 18.26
C ASP A 575 23.50 14.27 17.33
N TRP A 576 24.01 13.07 17.61
CA TRP A 576 23.70 11.83 16.89
C TRP A 576 22.19 11.64 16.67
N GLU A 577 21.39 12.03 17.66
CA GLU A 577 19.93 11.90 17.63
C GLU A 577 19.30 12.69 16.47
N PHE A 578 19.90 13.79 16.03
CA PHE A 578 19.39 14.67 14.97
C PHE A 578 20.27 14.69 13.72
N MET A 579 21.27 13.81 13.64
CA MET A 579 22.24 13.76 12.56
C MET A 579 22.18 12.41 11.85
N GLN A 580 21.56 12.38 10.67
CA GLN A 580 21.56 11.21 9.79
C GLN A 580 22.65 11.35 8.73
N ILE A 581 23.74 10.60 8.90
CA ILE A 581 24.84 10.57 7.91
C ILE A 581 24.30 9.91 6.64
N THR A 582 24.40 10.62 5.52
CA THR A 582 24.02 10.13 4.19
C THR A 582 25.25 9.69 3.41
N ARG A 583 26.40 10.33 3.65
CA ARG A 583 27.67 9.97 3.03
C ARG A 583 28.83 10.37 3.94
N ALA A 584 29.90 9.58 3.94
CA ALA A 584 31.15 9.95 4.58
C ALA A 584 32.33 9.46 3.72
N TYR A 585 33.42 10.22 3.72
CA TYR A 585 34.63 9.85 3.01
C TYR A 585 35.84 10.60 3.56
N VAL A 586 37.01 9.98 3.45
CA VAL A 586 38.28 10.63 3.76
C VAL A 586 38.92 11.12 2.47
N ILE A 587 39.40 12.36 2.47
CA ILE A 587 40.22 12.93 1.39
C ILE A 587 41.68 12.94 1.84
N LEU A 588 42.55 12.38 1.00
CA LEU A 588 44.01 12.49 1.11
C LEU A 588 44.60 13.02 -0.19
N LYS A 589 45.53 13.96 -0.11
CA LYS A 589 46.26 14.48 -1.27
C LYS A 589 47.76 14.23 -1.11
N PRO A 590 48.43 13.55 -2.06
CA PRO A 590 49.86 13.35 -1.97
C PRO A 590 50.58 14.70 -2.12
N VAL A 591 51.54 14.96 -1.23
CA VAL A 591 52.44 16.13 -1.29
C VAL A 591 53.64 15.77 -2.14
N ASN A 592 54.35 14.71 -1.73
CA ASN A 592 55.54 14.21 -2.41
C ASN A 592 55.46 12.70 -2.57
N VAL A 593 55.71 12.22 -3.78
CA VAL A 593 55.69 10.80 -4.13
C VAL A 593 57.14 10.34 -4.33
N TYR A 594 57.74 9.75 -3.30
CA TYR A 594 59.08 9.17 -3.33
C TYR A 594 59.00 7.65 -3.51
N ALA A 595 58.22 7.18 -4.48
CA ALA A 595 58.02 5.75 -4.76
C ALA A 595 58.22 5.46 -6.24
N LYS A 596 59.09 4.49 -6.55
CA LYS A 596 59.37 4.04 -7.93
C LYS A 596 58.62 2.76 -8.30
N GLU A 597 58.14 2.02 -7.30
CA GLU A 597 57.44 0.76 -7.48
C GLU A 597 55.94 0.90 -7.22
N ASN A 598 55.16 -0.05 -7.75
CA ASN A 598 53.70 -0.05 -7.63
C ASN A 598 53.26 -0.46 -6.21
N ILE A 599 53.31 0.49 -5.29
CA ILE A 599 52.78 0.39 -3.93
C ILE A 599 51.30 0.76 -3.94
N ARG A 600 50.53 0.11 -3.08
CA ARG A 600 49.13 0.45 -2.80
C ARG A 600 48.92 0.84 -1.34
N PHE A 601 48.01 1.77 -1.12
CA PHE A 601 47.65 2.28 0.20
C PHE A 601 46.22 1.88 0.54
N HIS A 602 46.09 1.30 1.73
CA HIS A 602 44.85 0.82 2.33
C HIS A 602 44.50 1.76 3.47
N LEU A 603 43.32 2.36 3.46
CA LEU A 603 42.86 3.17 4.58
C LEU A 603 42.04 2.29 5.53
N GLU A 604 42.40 2.31 6.80
CA GLU A 604 41.78 1.49 7.84
C GLU A 604 41.26 2.39 8.96
N MET A 605 40.04 2.12 9.42
CA MET A 605 39.49 2.69 10.64
C MET A 605 39.99 1.89 11.84
N ILE A 606 40.55 2.57 12.85
CA ILE A 606 41.13 1.95 14.05
C ILE A 606 40.72 2.71 15.32
N ASP A 607 40.93 2.12 16.49
CA ASP A 607 40.65 2.81 17.75
C ASP A 607 41.65 3.96 17.96
N ALA A 608 41.15 5.16 18.26
CA ALA A 608 41.98 6.34 18.52
C ALA A 608 42.91 6.19 19.74
N ASN A 609 42.63 5.23 20.64
CA ASN A 609 43.46 4.93 21.80
C ASN A 609 44.52 3.86 21.53
N THR A 610 44.68 3.40 20.29
CA THR A 610 45.74 2.45 19.92
C THR A 610 47.11 3.02 20.31
N GLU A 611 47.93 2.23 21.02
CA GLU A 611 49.26 2.67 21.44
C GLU A 611 50.13 3.08 20.25
N ARG A 612 50.82 4.21 20.39
CA ARG A 612 51.69 4.78 19.33
C ARG A 612 53.07 4.13 19.35
N ASN A 613 53.14 2.84 19.05
CA ASN A 613 54.41 2.17 18.84
C ASN A 613 54.31 1.17 17.69
N TYR A 614 55.45 0.79 17.14
CA TYR A 614 55.50 -0.01 15.91
C TYR A 614 54.79 -1.36 16.03
N GLU A 615 54.97 -2.07 17.15
CA GLU A 615 54.35 -3.39 17.32
C GLU A 615 52.86 -3.30 17.63
N ALA A 616 52.41 -2.30 18.41
CA ALA A 616 50.99 -2.07 18.63
C ALA A 616 50.26 -1.71 17.33
N ILE A 617 50.81 -0.80 16.53
CA ILE A 617 50.24 -0.46 15.23
C ILE A 617 50.25 -1.66 14.29
N LYS A 618 51.34 -2.42 14.22
CA LYS A 618 51.42 -3.61 13.38
C LYS A 618 50.37 -4.67 13.73
N ASN A 619 50.05 -4.83 15.03
CA ASN A 619 49.09 -5.79 15.55
C ASN A 619 47.72 -5.16 15.93
N ARG A 620 47.44 -3.95 15.45
CA ARG A 620 46.20 -3.20 15.75
C ARG A 620 44.94 -3.99 15.40
N GLN A 621 43.86 -3.71 16.12
CA GLN A 621 42.53 -4.14 15.71
C GLN A 621 42.03 -3.24 14.58
N ILE A 622 41.71 -3.84 13.44
CA ILE A 622 41.03 -3.14 12.34
C ILE A 622 39.55 -3.13 12.67
N ILE A 623 38.95 -1.94 12.72
CA ILE A 623 37.51 -1.78 12.90
C ILE A 623 36.84 -1.98 11.54
N GLU A 624 37.24 -1.18 10.54
CA GLU A 624 36.73 -1.27 9.17
C GLU A 624 37.81 -0.92 8.14
N ASN A 625 37.72 -1.47 6.93
CA ASN A 625 38.53 -1.03 5.79
C ASN A 625 37.73 0.00 4.99
N ILE A 626 38.35 1.12 4.63
CA ILE A 626 37.67 2.26 4.04
C ILE A 626 38.03 2.42 2.56
N GLY A 627 37.01 2.38 1.70
CA GLY A 627 37.14 2.61 0.28
C GLY A 627 37.97 1.55 -0.45
N TYR A 628 38.39 1.89 -1.67
CA TYR A 628 39.28 1.07 -2.47
C TYR A 628 40.74 1.48 -2.28
N ASP A 629 41.64 0.52 -2.48
CA ASP A 629 43.07 0.77 -2.51
C ASP A 629 43.46 1.82 -3.55
N VAL A 630 44.38 2.70 -3.19
CA VAL A 630 44.98 3.65 -4.13
C VAL A 630 46.40 3.23 -4.43
N SER A 631 46.73 3.07 -5.71
CA SER A 631 48.08 2.77 -6.18
C SER A 631 48.90 4.03 -6.42
N VAL A 632 50.22 3.94 -6.28
CA VAL A 632 51.15 5.04 -6.61
C VAL A 632 50.95 5.53 -8.05
N SER A 633 50.59 4.65 -8.99
CA SER A 633 50.30 5.03 -10.38
C SER A 633 49.09 5.94 -10.56
N GLU A 634 48.17 5.97 -9.58
CA GLU A 634 46.96 6.80 -9.58
C GLU A 634 47.19 8.17 -8.90
N LEU A 635 48.31 8.35 -8.19
CA LEU A 635 48.63 9.54 -7.37
C LEU A 635 49.07 10.77 -8.17
N LYS A 636 48.61 11.00 -9.41
CA LYS A 636 49.05 12.11 -10.30
C LYS A 636 48.63 13.52 -9.80
N ASN A 637 49.00 13.90 -8.58
CA ASN A 637 48.59 15.11 -7.85
C ASN A 637 47.07 15.29 -7.70
N GLN A 638 46.31 14.20 -7.83
CA GLN A 638 44.86 14.21 -7.63
C GLN A 638 44.51 13.87 -6.18
N GLU A 639 43.48 14.52 -5.67
CA GLU A 639 42.83 14.14 -4.42
C GLU A 639 42.31 12.72 -4.51
N GLN A 640 42.56 11.95 -3.45
CA GLN A 640 42.12 10.57 -3.33
C GLN A 640 40.97 10.53 -2.35
N ILE A 641 39.85 9.96 -2.78
CA ILE A 641 38.61 9.90 -2.00
C ILE A 641 38.40 8.44 -1.56
N PHE A 642 38.51 8.19 -0.27
CA PHE A 642 38.21 6.90 0.35
C PHE A 642 36.76 6.91 0.84
N LEU A 643 35.86 6.38 0.01
CA LEU A 643 34.42 6.36 0.28
C LEU A 643 34.06 5.32 1.36
N PHE A 644 33.18 5.69 2.28
CA PHE A 644 32.68 4.77 3.31
C PHE A 644 31.54 3.93 2.71
N ASP A 645 31.55 2.63 3.00
CA ASP A 645 30.40 1.77 2.76
C ASP A 645 29.37 1.89 3.90
N SER A 646 28.31 1.09 3.84
CA SER A 646 27.25 1.10 4.86
C SER A 646 27.74 0.71 6.25
N TYR A 647 28.70 -0.22 6.37
CA TYR A 647 29.23 -0.67 7.65
C TYR A 647 30.11 0.41 8.28
N ALA A 648 30.97 1.03 7.48
CA ALA A 648 31.80 2.16 7.92
C ALA A 648 30.97 3.38 8.33
N ILE A 649 29.87 3.69 7.62
CA ILE A 649 28.93 4.75 8.02
C ILE A 649 28.23 4.39 9.34
N GLN A 650 27.80 3.14 9.51
CA GLN A 650 27.16 2.67 10.74
C GLN A 650 28.12 2.78 11.94
N GLU A 651 29.37 2.38 11.77
CA GLU A 651 30.37 2.47 12.82
C GLU A 651 30.74 3.91 13.15
N LEU A 652 30.90 4.78 12.14
CA LEU A 652 31.08 6.22 12.36
C LEU A 652 29.91 6.80 13.18
N GLY A 653 28.68 6.39 12.87
CA GLY A 653 27.48 6.75 13.64
C GLY A 653 27.51 6.25 15.09
N ASN A 654 27.96 5.01 15.33
CA ASN A 654 28.11 4.46 16.69
C ASN A 654 29.14 5.25 17.50
N ARG A 655 30.29 5.59 16.90
CA ARG A 655 31.35 6.38 17.56
C ARG A 655 30.86 7.79 17.90
N LEU A 656 30.11 8.42 16.99
CA LEU A 656 29.47 9.72 17.26
C LEU A 656 28.51 9.65 18.45
N ARG A 657 27.64 8.62 18.50
CA ARG A 657 26.70 8.40 19.61
C ARG A 657 27.42 8.28 20.95
N ASP A 658 28.51 7.53 20.97
CA ASP A 658 29.30 7.25 22.17
C ASP A 658 30.29 8.40 22.50
N LYS A 659 30.33 9.47 21.69
CA LYS A 659 31.29 10.59 21.79
C LYS A 659 32.75 10.14 21.78
N LYS A 660 33.07 9.12 21.00
CA LYS A 660 34.43 8.59 20.83
C LYS A 660 35.09 9.20 19.61
N SER A 661 36.38 9.53 19.73
CA SER A 661 37.21 9.88 18.57
C SER A 661 37.43 8.67 17.67
N ILE A 662 37.76 8.95 16.41
CA ILE A 662 38.09 7.96 15.39
C ILE A 662 39.50 8.19 14.89
N ALA A 663 40.26 7.13 14.60
CA ALA A 663 41.55 7.24 13.94
C ALA A 663 41.54 6.47 12.63
N PHE A 664 42.25 7.02 11.65
CA PHE A 664 42.48 6.41 10.36
C PHE A 664 43.96 6.11 10.21
N LEU A 665 44.25 4.91 9.75
CA LEU A 665 45.61 4.46 9.48
C LEU A 665 45.75 4.10 8.01
N LEU A 666 46.78 4.68 7.38
CA LEU A 666 47.15 4.39 6.01
C LEU A 666 48.24 3.31 5.99
N ARG A 667 47.86 2.11 5.55
CA ARG A 667 48.76 0.95 5.45
C ARG A 667 49.29 0.79 4.03
N PRO A 668 50.61 0.70 3.82
CA PRO A 668 51.18 0.35 2.53
C PRO A 668 51.16 -1.16 2.28
N SER A 669 51.10 -1.53 1.01
CA SER A 669 51.22 -2.89 0.49
C SER A 669 51.90 -2.89 -0.87
N ALA A 670 52.51 -4.00 -1.24
CA ALA A 670 53.13 -4.15 -2.56
C ALA A 670 53.00 -5.61 -3.02
N ALA A 671 52.88 -5.81 -4.33
CA ALA A 671 52.88 -7.15 -4.92
C ALA A 671 54.28 -7.79 -4.89
N GLN A 672 55.33 -6.96 -4.94
CA GLN A 672 56.72 -7.40 -4.85
C GLN A 672 57.12 -7.61 -3.39
N LYS A 673 57.86 -8.70 -3.12
CA LYS A 673 58.28 -9.08 -1.76
C LYS A 673 59.30 -8.14 -1.13
N LEU A 674 59.97 -7.28 -1.90
CA LEU A 674 61.12 -6.52 -1.41
C LEU A 674 61.16 -5.05 -1.89
N VAL A 675 60.08 -4.33 -1.64
CA VAL A 675 60.03 -2.87 -1.88
C VAL A 675 60.78 -2.14 -0.77
N LYS A 676 61.70 -1.25 -1.14
CA LYS A 676 62.53 -0.46 -0.21
C LYS A 676 62.55 1.01 -0.61
N ASN A 677 62.80 1.89 0.35
CA ASN A 677 62.98 3.34 0.15
C ASN A 677 61.88 3.95 -0.73
N SER A 678 60.64 3.57 -0.47
CA SER A 678 59.50 3.98 -1.28
C SER A 678 58.40 4.49 -0.38
N VAL A 679 58.25 5.81 -0.31
CA VAL A 679 57.39 6.51 0.65
C VAL A 679 56.58 7.58 -0.06
N VAL A 680 55.35 7.77 0.37
CA VAL A 680 54.52 8.90 -0.05
C VAL A 680 54.21 9.76 1.17
N GLU A 681 54.38 11.06 1.01
CA GLU A 681 53.98 12.08 1.97
C GLU A 681 52.58 12.59 1.64
N TRP A 682 51.71 12.63 2.64
CA TRP A 682 50.28 12.92 2.50
C TRP A 682 49.83 14.12 3.33
N HIS A 683 50.77 14.87 3.90
CA HIS A 683 50.50 16.03 4.74
C HIS A 683 51.56 17.12 4.54
N SER A 684 51.12 18.37 4.47
CA SER A 684 51.98 19.55 4.60
C SER A 684 51.27 20.60 5.46
N SER A 685 52.00 21.64 5.88
CA SER A 685 51.41 22.78 6.58
C SER A 685 50.44 23.61 5.73
N HIS A 686 50.32 23.32 4.43
CA HIS A 686 49.39 23.99 3.54
C HIS A 686 48.01 23.29 3.62
N PRO A 687 46.89 24.03 3.87
CA PRO A 687 45.56 23.46 4.12
C PRO A 687 45.04 22.50 3.05
N GLU A 688 45.45 22.70 1.80
CA GLU A 688 45.09 21.86 0.65
C GLU A 688 45.60 20.41 0.77
N PHE A 689 46.67 20.19 1.53
CA PHE A 689 47.27 18.86 1.73
C PHE A 689 47.00 18.31 3.13
N THR A 690 46.11 18.94 3.90
CA THR A 690 45.68 18.38 5.18
C THR A 690 44.65 17.29 4.92
N PRO A 691 44.82 16.06 5.46
CA PRO A 691 43.75 15.07 5.43
C PRO A 691 42.46 15.65 5.98
N LYS A 692 41.33 15.19 5.47
CA LYS A 692 40.05 15.56 6.06
C LYS A 692 39.05 14.42 5.95
N LEU A 693 38.25 14.28 7.00
CA LEU A 693 37.04 13.47 6.99
C LEU A 693 35.89 14.39 6.58
N VAL A 694 35.26 14.10 5.46
CA VAL A 694 34.07 14.81 4.99
C VAL A 694 32.84 13.99 5.34
N ILE A 695 31.88 14.63 5.99
CA ILE A 695 30.60 14.02 6.37
C ILE A 695 29.48 14.85 5.77
N GLU A 696 28.66 14.19 4.94
CA GLU A 696 27.40 14.72 4.46
C GLU A 696 26.26 14.13 5.31
N TYR A 697 25.39 14.99 5.83
CA TYR A 697 24.30 14.56 6.70
C TYR A 697 23.03 15.39 6.53
N LEU A 698 21.92 14.78 6.91
CA LEU A 698 20.63 15.45 7.03
C LEU A 698 20.33 15.73 8.49
N HIS A 699 19.75 16.90 8.76
CA HIS A 699 19.15 17.18 10.06
C HIS A 699 17.84 16.41 10.16
N LYS A 700 17.92 15.20 10.70
CA LYS A 700 16.83 14.21 10.71
C LYS A 700 16.91 13.46 12.03
N ARG A 701 15.78 13.45 12.75
CA ARG A 701 15.66 12.73 14.02
C ARG A 701 15.71 11.22 13.77
N ARG A 702 16.49 10.49 14.57
CA ARG A 702 16.67 9.04 14.42
C ARG A 702 15.66 8.23 15.21
N ARG A 703 15.35 8.63 16.44
CA ARG A 703 14.38 7.94 17.28
C ARG A 703 13.05 8.68 17.27
N PRO A 704 11.93 7.94 17.25
CA PRO A 704 10.62 8.57 17.32
C PRO A 704 10.46 9.36 18.63
N VAL A 705 9.53 10.30 18.60
CA VAL A 705 9.03 10.95 19.83
C VAL A 705 8.44 9.90 20.79
N ALA A 706 8.43 10.21 22.09
CA ALA A 706 7.91 9.29 23.08
C ALA A 706 6.44 8.91 22.77
N PRO A 707 6.02 7.66 23.07
CA PRO A 707 4.62 7.26 22.92
C PRO A 707 3.68 8.11 23.79
N VAL A 708 2.38 8.05 23.51
CA VAL A 708 1.37 8.65 24.40
C VAL A 708 1.38 7.98 25.77
N SER A 709 0.75 8.61 26.76
CA SER A 709 0.50 7.97 28.06
C SER A 709 -0.99 8.00 28.39
N ASP A 710 -1.40 7.19 29.38
CA ASP A 710 -2.77 7.19 29.91
C ASP A 710 -3.87 6.91 28.87
N LEU A 711 -3.59 6.03 27.88
CA LEU A 711 -4.58 5.62 26.88
C LEU A 711 -5.73 4.87 27.56
N LYS A 712 -6.94 5.40 27.40
CA LYS A 712 -8.17 4.89 28.00
C LYS A 712 -9.32 4.95 26.99
N TYR A 713 -10.37 4.19 27.27
CA TYR A 713 -11.63 4.28 26.56
C TYR A 713 -12.82 4.46 27.51
N LYS A 714 -13.89 5.04 26.98
CA LYS A 714 -15.22 5.01 27.59
C LYS A 714 -16.29 4.94 26.50
N ILE A 715 -17.48 4.46 26.87
CA ILE A 715 -18.65 4.54 25.98
C ILE A 715 -19.33 5.89 26.22
N GLU A 716 -19.45 6.69 25.16
CA GLU A 716 -20.09 8.00 25.16
C GLU A 716 -21.03 8.07 23.94
N ASN A 717 -22.34 8.28 24.17
CA ASN A 717 -23.35 8.34 23.11
C ASN A 717 -23.37 7.11 22.17
N GLY A 718 -23.19 5.91 22.73
CA GLY A 718 -23.18 4.66 21.96
C GLY A 718 -21.92 4.45 21.12
N LYS A 719 -20.88 5.27 21.32
CA LYS A 719 -19.59 5.18 20.61
C LYS A 719 -18.45 4.95 21.58
N ILE A 720 -17.39 4.30 21.10
CA ILE A 720 -16.16 4.13 21.88
C ILE A 720 -15.33 5.41 21.71
N LYS A 721 -15.17 6.16 22.80
CA LYS A 721 -14.30 7.35 22.86
C LYS A 721 -12.94 6.94 23.42
N LEU A 722 -11.88 7.24 22.69
CA LEU A 722 -10.50 7.06 23.11
C LEU A 722 -9.93 8.40 23.59
N THR A 723 -9.14 8.37 24.65
CA THR A 723 -8.44 9.55 25.21
C THR A 723 -7.05 9.16 25.68
N TRP A 724 -6.08 10.06 25.55
CA TRP A 724 -4.69 9.86 25.97
C TRP A 724 -4.03 11.18 26.37
N LYS A 725 -2.76 11.14 26.78
CA LYS A 725 -1.89 12.30 27.02
C LYS A 725 -0.74 12.30 26.02
N ASN A 726 -0.59 13.42 25.32
CA ASN A 726 0.52 13.64 24.39
C ASN A 726 1.84 13.89 25.14
N PRO A 727 2.99 13.49 24.57
CA PRO A 727 4.30 13.78 25.15
C PRO A 727 4.63 15.28 25.09
N SER A 728 5.42 15.75 26.07
CA SER A 728 5.95 17.13 26.10
C SER A 728 7.26 17.24 25.33
N ASP A 729 7.25 16.85 24.05
CA ASP A 729 8.40 16.94 23.14
C ASP A 729 8.15 18.03 22.09
N LYS A 730 9.14 18.89 21.82
CA LYS A 730 9.02 19.99 20.86
C LYS A 730 8.80 19.50 19.41
N ASP A 731 9.23 18.29 19.09
CA ASP A 731 9.13 17.72 17.75
C ASP A 731 7.85 16.88 17.58
N PHE A 732 7.01 16.76 18.62
CA PHE A 732 5.71 16.10 18.51
C PHE A 732 4.81 16.82 17.50
N LYS A 733 4.32 16.10 16.49
CA LYS A 733 3.40 16.65 15.46
C LYS A 733 1.99 16.11 15.58
N GLY A 734 1.83 14.92 16.14
CA GLY A 734 0.52 14.35 16.38
C GLY A 734 0.57 12.87 16.69
N VAL A 735 -0.61 12.26 16.63
CA VAL A 735 -0.79 10.83 16.78
C VAL A 735 -1.53 10.24 15.59
N PHE A 736 -1.27 8.98 15.33
CA PHE A 736 -1.99 8.15 14.40
C PHE A 736 -2.70 7.03 15.17
N VAL A 737 -4.02 6.92 15.00
CA VAL A 737 -4.85 5.99 15.74
C VAL A 737 -5.47 5.00 14.76
N ILE A 738 -5.25 3.71 15.03
CA ILE A 738 -5.86 2.62 14.25
C ILE A 738 -6.62 1.65 15.14
N LYS A 739 -7.49 0.88 14.48
CA LYS A 739 -8.26 -0.22 15.04
C LYS A 739 -7.98 -1.50 14.28
N ASN A 740 -7.78 -2.60 15.00
CA ASN A 740 -7.60 -3.93 14.41
C ASN A 740 -8.38 -4.98 15.23
N PRO A 741 -9.32 -5.74 14.63
CA PRO A 741 -10.12 -6.72 15.34
C PRO A 741 -9.38 -8.06 15.59
N PHE A 742 -8.27 -8.31 14.90
CA PHE A 742 -7.62 -9.63 14.87
C PHE A 742 -6.40 -9.72 15.78
N ARG A 743 -5.53 -8.69 15.75
CA ARG A 743 -4.22 -8.72 16.41
C ARG A 743 -3.81 -7.36 16.93
N LYS A 744 -2.78 -7.37 17.76
CA LYS A 744 -2.09 -6.17 18.27
C LYS A 744 -1.25 -5.57 17.14
N PRO A 745 -1.57 -4.36 16.63
CA PRO A 745 -0.80 -3.74 15.57
C PRO A 745 0.56 -3.29 16.08
N ILE A 746 1.63 -3.55 15.33
CA ILE A 746 2.98 -3.02 15.61
C ILE A 746 3.36 -1.83 14.71
N ASN A 747 2.54 -1.53 13.71
CA ASN A 747 2.75 -0.44 12.77
C ASN A 747 1.39 0.24 12.47
N PRO A 748 1.39 1.53 12.05
CA PRO A 748 0.16 2.30 11.90
C PRO A 748 -0.65 1.96 10.64
N TYR A 749 -0.21 0.98 9.84
CA TYR A 749 -0.87 0.58 8.59
C TYR A 749 -1.59 -0.76 8.69
N ASP A 750 -1.45 -1.50 9.82
CA ASP A 750 -2.11 -2.77 10.07
C ASP A 750 -3.48 -2.60 10.76
N GLY A 751 -4.46 -2.06 10.03
CA GLY A 751 -5.84 -1.91 10.49
C GLY A 751 -6.55 -0.68 9.91
N ASP A 752 -7.73 -0.38 10.46
CA ASP A 752 -8.54 0.76 10.03
C ASP A 752 -8.07 2.05 10.71
N LYS A 753 -7.79 3.09 9.91
CA LYS A 753 -7.47 4.42 10.42
C LYS A 753 -8.71 5.07 11.05
N LEU A 754 -8.59 5.48 12.31
CA LEU A 754 -9.61 6.26 13.03
C LEU A 754 -9.27 7.74 13.06
N TYR A 755 -8.00 8.08 13.30
CA TYR A 755 -7.58 9.47 13.51
C TYR A 755 -6.12 9.69 13.11
N GLY A 756 -5.81 10.92 12.71
CA GLY A 756 -4.45 11.39 12.45
C GLY A 756 -4.37 12.90 12.65
N GLY A 757 -3.66 13.36 13.68
CA GLY A 757 -3.56 14.77 14.03
C GLY A 757 -3.06 15.02 15.46
N PRO A 758 -3.03 16.29 15.92
CA PRO A 758 -2.43 16.67 17.20
C PRO A 758 -3.35 16.49 18.42
N ASP A 759 -4.62 16.11 18.23
CA ASP A 759 -5.57 15.99 19.33
C ASP A 759 -5.16 14.87 20.30
N ASN A 760 -5.84 14.84 21.45
CA ASN A 760 -5.63 13.87 22.51
C ASN A 760 -6.85 12.95 22.73
N TRP A 761 -7.76 12.89 21.76
CA TRP A 761 -8.95 12.06 21.78
C TRP A 761 -9.45 11.75 20.37
N THR A 762 -10.24 10.68 20.23
CA THR A 762 -11.03 10.40 19.00
C THR A 762 -12.23 9.50 19.33
N PHE A 763 -13.19 9.40 18.41
CA PHE A 763 -14.26 8.39 18.45
C PHE A 763 -14.01 7.29 17.42
N ASP A 764 -14.37 6.07 17.78
CA ASP A 764 -14.66 5.01 16.82
C ASP A 764 -16.14 5.11 16.42
N ASP A 765 -16.43 5.95 15.43
CA ASP A 765 -17.80 6.31 15.04
C ASP A 765 -18.64 5.14 14.51
N PHE A 766 -17.97 4.13 13.95
CA PHE A 766 -18.59 2.98 13.30
C PHE A 766 -18.25 1.65 13.97
N GLY A 767 -17.49 1.67 15.06
CA GLY A 767 -17.03 0.45 15.71
C GLY A 767 -18.12 -0.29 16.46
N ALA A 768 -18.21 -1.60 16.19
CA ALA A 768 -19.21 -2.44 16.84
C ALA A 768 -18.94 -2.62 18.34
N LEU A 769 -19.92 -2.39 19.20
CA LEU A 769 -19.72 -2.48 20.66
C LEU A 769 -19.61 -3.93 21.18
N ASP A 770 -19.99 -4.90 20.36
CA ASP A 770 -20.06 -6.34 20.65
C ASP A 770 -18.85 -7.13 20.12
N VAL A 771 -17.86 -6.46 19.52
CA VAL A 771 -16.65 -7.10 18.95
C VAL A 771 -15.42 -6.77 19.79
N LYS A 772 -14.66 -7.81 20.17
CA LYS A 772 -13.31 -7.63 20.73
C LYS A 772 -12.40 -7.03 19.67
N LYS A 773 -11.57 -6.05 20.05
CA LYS A 773 -10.61 -5.43 19.14
C LYS A 773 -9.48 -4.71 19.89
N TYR A 774 -8.46 -4.32 19.14
CA TYR A 774 -7.33 -3.56 19.64
C TYR A 774 -7.33 -2.17 19.01
N TYR A 775 -7.07 -1.17 19.84
CA TYR A 775 -6.73 0.18 19.41
C TYR A 775 -5.25 0.40 19.64
N ALA A 776 -4.56 0.99 18.67
CA ALA A 776 -3.15 1.36 18.80
C ALA A 776 -2.98 2.84 18.50
N VAL A 777 -2.24 3.54 19.37
CA VAL A 777 -1.89 4.95 19.22
C VAL A 777 -0.39 5.07 19.04
N PHE A 778 0.02 5.68 17.93
CA PHE A 778 1.41 5.96 17.58
C PHE A 778 1.61 7.47 17.61
N THR A 779 2.63 7.99 18.29
CA THR A 779 3.04 9.40 18.12
C THR A 779 3.93 9.51 16.88
N TYR A 780 3.96 10.67 16.23
CA TYR A 780 4.83 10.92 15.09
C TYR A 780 5.43 12.34 15.10
N ASP A 781 6.60 12.47 14.48
CA ASP A 781 7.34 13.71 14.26
C ASP A 781 7.22 14.22 12.80
N ASP A 782 8.08 15.16 12.37
CA ASP A 782 8.07 15.70 11.00
C ASP A 782 8.70 14.76 9.95
N VAL A 783 9.22 13.60 10.36
CA VAL A 783 10.00 12.67 9.55
C VAL A 783 9.37 11.28 9.63
N PRO A 784 8.06 11.17 9.34
CA PRO A 784 7.11 10.29 10.01
C PRO A 784 7.74 9.09 10.75
N ASN A 785 8.41 9.37 11.87
CA ASN A 785 8.97 8.35 12.74
C ASN A 785 7.87 8.04 13.74
N PHE A 786 7.25 6.88 13.59
CA PHE A 786 6.22 6.45 14.51
C PHE A 786 6.86 5.86 15.78
N SER A 787 6.32 6.22 16.95
CA SER A 787 6.69 5.57 18.20
C SER A 787 6.29 4.10 18.22
N GLU A 788 6.80 3.35 19.20
CA GLU A 788 6.16 2.10 19.60
C GLU A 788 4.68 2.36 19.94
N PRO A 789 3.77 1.41 19.62
CA PRO A 789 2.35 1.60 19.85
C PRO A 789 1.99 1.52 21.33
N VAL A 790 1.10 2.42 21.76
CA VAL A 790 0.34 2.21 23.00
C VAL A 790 -0.95 1.51 22.64
N ILE A 791 -1.09 0.26 23.09
CA ILE A 791 -2.19 -0.63 22.70
C ILE A 791 -3.20 -0.73 23.83
N LEU A 792 -4.48 -0.56 23.47
CA LEU A 792 -5.61 -0.80 24.33
C LEU A 792 -6.48 -1.92 23.74
N GLU A 793 -6.74 -2.96 24.54
CA GLU A 793 -7.70 -4.01 24.19
C GLU A 793 -9.10 -3.59 24.63
N TYR A 794 -10.03 -3.52 23.69
CA TYR A 794 -11.45 -3.38 23.98
C TYR A 794 -12.09 -4.76 24.06
N ARG A 795 -12.68 -5.05 25.22
CA ARG A 795 -13.51 -6.24 25.43
C ARG A 795 -14.96 -5.80 25.64
N PRO A 796 -15.91 -6.29 24.82
CA PRO A 796 -17.33 -6.05 25.03
C PRO A 796 -17.73 -6.47 26.44
N ARG A 797 -18.62 -5.68 27.08
CA ARG A 797 -19.25 -6.13 28.32
C ARG A 797 -20.20 -7.28 27.97
N LYS A 798 -20.07 -8.39 28.68
CA LYS A 798 -20.98 -9.54 28.55
C LYS A 798 -22.41 -9.16 28.90
#